data_AF-I0YR63-F1
#
_entry.id   AF-I0YR63-F1
#
_cell.length_a   1.000
_cell.length_b   1.000
_cell.length_c   1.000
_cell.angle_alpha   90.00
_cell.angle_beta   90.00
_cell.angle_gamma   90.00
#
_symmetry.space_group_name_H-M   'P 1'
#
loop_
_entity.id
_entity.type
_entity.pdbx_description
1 polymer ?
#
loop_
_entity_poly.entity_id
_entity_poly.type
_entity_poly.pdbx_seq_one_letter_code
_entity_poly.pdbx_strand_id
1 'polypeptide(L)'
;MVDARPGALALSGRAFCWAAAELMAVEGHAVLGVDGPSLEEVVLQNSSQFYRWHTELEAARTLETEQKYRNYADALKGHLTSCNHLLEKVDSTLQGFDTLKTQHRNVSAKTRALHESCERLVDEKERLVEFAEALRAKLAYFDELERIASQFHSGVMAVDSDHFLPILHRLDECITYVASNPQYADSTAYAGKFRQLHGRALATVRAKVQQVMRHASEQVQAAIVEAKASSSGRRKPEGGSGAAANGLVRSGSGNAKVPLAEGAETALLYVRFRAAAEPGLKGLLAGVAARAKRPEYAQLLTDCQRVYCEVRLGLVAEITADRIAEYAREPLPSLTRSGCSYLMQVCQMEHQLFEHFFPESDSDSGALAPLMDPLCTVLYDALRPVFIQLQSLDELCGLVDILQHEVLEEQLGRRGDAVAPLRPVLLRTLADIQERLTFRAQAFIKEEVTGFQPKAEDLDYPNKLVRLAEQPDAAVPDSHADSLNAYTTWYPPVQQTLLCLSKLYRCVEAKVFAGLAQDAVSSCAATVQMAARAVGRRSSSMDGQLFLIKQLLILREQIAPFEADFSVTEKDLDFTHMRDHLRRILAGMLSLPGAPRLMENLIDSKKELEKLLKATCEVFIMAVTKLTVEPMLSFITKVTAVRVASSLNPGRRLREQAFAAPERLEEMAVRVREALQKELPAVVAKMRLYLNNPATHAILFKPIKSNIAEAHGQIASLLESEYTPEEAARVPLTSPQQLAALLDSLC
;
A
#
# COMPACT_ATOMS: atom_id res chain seq x y z
N MET A 1 21.12 -45.34 -39.78
CA MET A 1 19.93 -46.15 -40.11
C MET A 1 19.47 -45.66 -41.47
N VAL A 2 19.49 -46.40 -42.57
CA VAL A 2 18.89 -47.73 -42.78
C VAL A 2 19.77 -48.58 -43.70
N ASP A 3 19.59 -49.89 -43.52
CA ASP A 3 20.36 -51.03 -43.99
C ASP A 3 19.82 -51.63 -45.31
N ALA A 4 20.65 -52.52 -45.87
CA ALA A 4 20.39 -53.62 -46.84
C ALA A 4 20.05 -53.27 -48.31
N ARG A 5 20.79 -53.65 -49.37
CA ARG A 5 21.61 -54.82 -49.83
C ARG A 5 20.96 -55.50 -51.07
N PRO A 6 21.74 -56.24 -51.90
CA PRO A 6 21.82 -56.05 -53.36
C PRO A 6 21.41 -57.29 -54.19
N GLY A 7 21.45 -57.16 -55.52
CA GLY A 7 21.32 -58.29 -56.45
C GLY A 7 22.32 -58.20 -57.61
N ALA A 8 23.37 -59.02 -57.54
CA ALA A 8 24.25 -59.36 -58.64
C ALA A 8 23.60 -60.45 -59.51
N LEU A 9 23.87 -60.46 -60.83
CA LEU A 9 23.86 -61.69 -61.63
C LEU A 9 24.77 -61.52 -62.84
N ALA A 10 25.51 -62.60 -63.09
CA ALA A 10 26.75 -62.66 -63.83
C ALA A 10 26.57 -63.12 -65.28
N LEU A 11 27.60 -62.82 -66.06
CA LEU A 11 27.98 -63.41 -67.34
C LEU A 11 28.02 -64.95 -67.29
N SER A 12 27.47 -65.61 -68.31
CA SER A 12 28.08 -66.63 -69.19
C SER A 12 26.96 -67.12 -70.12
N GLY A 13 27.13 -67.44 -71.41
CA GLY A 13 28.22 -68.17 -72.01
C GLY A 13 27.63 -69.40 -72.70
N ARG A 14 27.83 -69.46 -74.03
CA ARG A 14 27.85 -70.68 -74.86
C ARG A 14 26.55 -71.43 -75.17
N ALA A 15 26.33 -71.48 -76.48
CA ALA A 15 26.31 -72.72 -77.28
C ALA A 15 24.99 -73.48 -77.44
N PHE A 16 24.76 -73.75 -78.72
CA PHE A 16 24.30 -75.00 -79.30
C PHE A 16 22.79 -75.19 -79.54
N CYS A 17 22.58 -75.49 -80.81
CA CYS A 17 21.60 -76.41 -81.37
C CYS A 17 20.23 -75.88 -81.81
N TRP A 18 20.00 -76.21 -83.10
CA TRP A 18 18.74 -76.61 -83.69
C TRP A 18 17.83 -75.51 -84.25
N ALA A 19 18.13 -75.14 -85.50
CA ALA A 19 17.12 -75.10 -86.54
C ALA A 19 17.78 -75.52 -87.86
N ALA A 20 18.07 -76.82 -87.93
CA ALA A 20 18.24 -77.53 -89.19
C ALA A 20 16.85 -77.83 -89.78
N ALA A 21 16.81 -77.97 -91.09
CA ALA A 21 15.71 -78.48 -91.91
C ALA A 21 14.60 -77.47 -92.28
N GLU A 22 14.87 -76.68 -93.32
CA GLU A 22 13.91 -76.54 -94.42
C GLU A 22 14.61 -75.97 -95.66
N LEU A 23 14.24 -76.48 -96.84
CA LEU A 23 14.67 -76.09 -98.20
C LEU A 23 15.93 -76.78 -98.76
N MET A 24 15.90 -78.12 -98.77
CA MET A 24 16.43 -78.95 -99.86
C MET A 24 15.29 -79.85 -100.35
N ALA A 25 14.58 -79.43 -101.39
CA ALA A 25 13.76 -80.29 -102.27
C ALA A 25 13.06 -79.44 -103.35
N VAL A 26 13.75 -79.13 -104.44
CA VAL A 26 13.10 -78.97 -105.75
C VAL A 26 13.96 -79.71 -106.77
N GLU A 27 13.93 -81.04 -106.66
CA GLU A 27 14.16 -81.91 -107.81
C GLU A 27 12.87 -81.99 -108.62
N GLY A 28 13.02 -81.94 -109.94
CA GLY A 28 12.23 -82.76 -110.86
C GLY A 28 10.78 -82.35 -111.07
N HIS A 29 10.50 -81.68 -112.18
CA HIS A 29 10.09 -82.42 -113.38
C HIS A 29 9.95 -81.45 -114.56
N ALA A 30 10.92 -81.51 -115.47
CA ALA A 30 10.78 -81.00 -116.82
C ALA A 30 9.75 -81.88 -117.55
N VAL A 31 8.62 -81.28 -117.95
CA VAL A 31 7.68 -81.88 -118.89
C VAL A 31 8.27 -81.71 -120.30
N LEU A 32 8.79 -82.81 -120.81
CA LEU A 32 9.03 -83.03 -122.23
C LEU A 32 7.68 -83.34 -122.91
N GLY A 33 7.32 -82.54 -123.91
CA GLY A 33 6.58 -82.97 -125.09
C GLY A 33 7.36 -82.35 -126.26
N VAL A 34 8.28 -83.07 -126.91
CA VAL A 34 8.06 -84.11 -127.92
C VAL A 34 7.18 -83.61 -129.06
N ASP A 35 7.83 -83.21 -130.15
CA ASP A 35 7.40 -83.50 -131.52
C ASP A 35 8.66 -83.78 -132.37
N GLY A 36 8.92 -85.06 -132.63
CA GLY A 36 10.00 -85.55 -133.51
C GLY A 36 10.43 -86.99 -133.16
N PRO A 37 10.31 -87.99 -134.06
CA PRO A 37 10.48 -89.41 -133.71
C PRO A 37 11.96 -89.86 -133.55
N SER A 38 12.21 -90.81 -132.63
CA SER A 38 13.52 -91.26 -132.08
C SER A 38 14.17 -92.48 -132.77
N LEU A 39 15.51 -92.58 -132.59
CA LEU A 39 16.53 -93.45 -133.23
C LEU A 39 16.54 -94.95 -132.81
N GLU A 40 15.55 -95.43 -132.06
CA GLU A 40 15.55 -96.80 -131.51
C GLU A 40 14.94 -97.86 -132.45
N GLU A 41 14.35 -97.46 -133.58
CA GLU A 41 13.88 -98.37 -134.64
C GLU A 41 14.62 -98.14 -135.97
N VAL A 42 15.96 -98.13 -135.96
CA VAL A 42 16.71 -98.13 -137.22
C VAL A 42 17.06 -99.56 -137.60
N VAL A 43 16.27 -100.13 -138.51
CA VAL A 43 16.63 -101.39 -139.19
C VAL A 43 17.86 -101.11 -140.04
N LEU A 44 19.00 -101.63 -139.59
CA LEU A 44 20.30 -101.46 -140.25
C LEU A 44 20.33 -102.32 -141.53
N GLN A 45 20.20 -101.68 -142.68
CA GLN A 45 20.18 -102.37 -143.98
C GLN A 45 21.57 -102.41 -144.65
N ASN A 46 22.60 -101.77 -144.05
CA ASN A 46 23.93 -101.61 -144.65
C ASN A 46 25.06 -101.63 -143.60
N SER A 47 26.18 -102.29 -143.93
CA SER A 47 27.42 -102.34 -143.13
C SER A 47 28.04 -100.98 -142.76
N SER A 48 27.77 -99.89 -143.51
CA SER A 48 28.25 -98.54 -143.18
C SER A 48 27.55 -97.93 -141.97
N GLN A 49 26.33 -98.37 -141.67
CA GLN A 49 25.57 -97.85 -140.52
C GLN A 49 26.08 -98.43 -139.20
N PHE A 50 26.67 -99.63 -139.19
CA PHE A 50 27.24 -100.24 -137.98
C PHE A 50 28.52 -99.55 -137.50
N TYR A 51 29.45 -99.25 -138.40
CA TYR A 51 30.73 -98.63 -138.02
C TYR A 51 30.56 -97.22 -137.44
N ARG A 52 29.57 -96.47 -137.90
CA ARG A 52 29.27 -95.13 -137.37
C ARG A 52 28.74 -95.18 -135.94
N TRP A 53 27.88 -96.14 -135.64
CA TRP A 53 27.35 -96.31 -134.29
C TRP A 53 28.44 -96.71 -133.28
N HIS A 54 29.38 -97.56 -133.67
CA HIS A 54 30.46 -98.00 -132.77
C HIS A 54 31.42 -96.87 -132.38
N THR A 55 31.82 -96.00 -133.32
CA THR A 55 32.70 -94.86 -133.02
C THR A 55 32.03 -93.82 -132.10
N GLU A 56 30.73 -93.60 -132.27
CA GLU A 56 29.96 -92.72 -131.39
C GLU A 56 29.91 -93.27 -129.95
N LEU A 57 29.88 -94.60 -129.77
CA LEU A 57 29.92 -95.24 -128.45
C LEU A 57 31.28 -95.11 -127.75
N GLU A 58 32.40 -95.31 -128.45
CA GLU A 58 33.75 -95.20 -127.85
C GLU A 58 34.08 -93.77 -127.39
N ALA A 59 33.66 -92.74 -128.14
CA ALA A 59 33.87 -91.34 -127.78
C ALA A 59 33.13 -90.91 -126.50
N ALA A 60 31.97 -91.51 -126.22
CA ALA A 60 31.22 -91.23 -125.00
C ALA A 60 31.95 -91.70 -123.73
N ARG A 61 32.74 -92.79 -123.81
CA ARG A 61 33.40 -93.40 -122.64
C ARG A 61 34.62 -92.62 -122.14
N THR A 62 35.40 -92.00 -123.02
CA THR A 62 36.61 -91.22 -122.62
C THR A 62 36.23 -89.90 -121.96
N LEU A 63 35.17 -89.23 -122.43
CA LEU A 63 34.64 -87.99 -121.88
C LEU A 63 34.28 -88.11 -120.38
N GLU A 64 33.75 -89.26 -119.98
CA GLU A 64 33.26 -89.50 -118.61
C GLU A 64 34.38 -89.55 -117.55
N THR A 65 35.61 -89.92 -117.95
CA THR A 65 36.74 -90.10 -117.01
C THR A 65 37.51 -88.82 -116.71
N GLU A 66 37.70 -87.95 -117.70
CA GLU A 66 38.45 -86.68 -117.56
C GLU A 66 37.66 -85.62 -116.76
N GLN A 67 36.33 -85.69 -116.84
CA GLN A 67 35.42 -84.75 -116.19
C GLN A 67 35.49 -84.82 -114.65
N LYS A 68 35.81 -85.98 -114.07
CA LYS A 68 35.87 -86.17 -112.61
C LYS A 68 37.01 -85.38 -111.94
N TYR A 69 38.19 -85.31 -112.56
CA TYR A 69 39.34 -84.61 -111.97
C TYR A 69 39.25 -83.08 -112.13
N ARG A 70 38.70 -82.59 -113.25
CA ARG A 70 38.42 -81.15 -113.42
C ARG A 70 37.44 -80.64 -112.36
N ASN A 71 36.37 -81.40 -112.10
CA ASN A 71 35.40 -81.06 -111.07
C ASN A 71 36.02 -80.93 -109.67
N TYR A 72 37.00 -81.78 -109.33
CA TYR A 72 37.67 -81.72 -108.01
C TYR A 72 38.63 -80.53 -107.88
N ALA A 73 39.37 -80.18 -108.94
CA ALA A 73 40.24 -79.01 -108.94
C ALA A 73 39.45 -77.69 -108.86
N ASP A 74 38.31 -77.61 -109.55
CA ASP A 74 37.41 -76.46 -109.49
C ASP A 74 36.79 -76.31 -108.09
N ALA A 75 36.46 -77.41 -107.42
CA ALA A 75 36.00 -77.39 -106.02
C ALA A 75 37.06 -76.81 -105.06
N LEU A 76 38.32 -77.26 -105.17
CA LEU A 76 39.43 -76.74 -104.34
C LEU A 76 39.71 -75.26 -104.59
N LYS A 77 39.65 -74.82 -105.84
CA LYS A 77 39.81 -73.41 -106.21
C LYS A 77 38.66 -72.57 -105.65
N GLY A 78 37.43 -73.11 -105.69
CA GLY A 78 36.26 -72.55 -105.02
C GLY A 78 36.48 -72.36 -103.52
N HIS A 79 36.99 -73.39 -102.83
CA HIS A 79 37.27 -73.32 -101.39
C HIS A 79 38.32 -72.25 -101.05
N LEU A 80 39.41 -72.14 -101.84
CA LEU A 80 40.44 -71.11 -101.63
C LEU A 80 39.86 -69.70 -101.79
N THR A 81 39.02 -69.49 -102.81
CA THR A 81 38.33 -68.21 -102.99
C THR A 81 37.36 -67.90 -101.85
N SER A 82 36.67 -68.90 -101.30
CA SER A 82 35.82 -68.72 -100.13
C SER A 82 36.61 -68.34 -98.88
N CYS A 83 37.78 -68.95 -98.65
CA CYS A 83 38.65 -68.60 -97.52
C CYS A 83 39.21 -67.17 -97.62
N ASN A 84 39.63 -66.73 -98.81
CA ASN A 84 40.08 -65.36 -99.02
C ASN A 84 38.94 -64.35 -98.82
N HIS A 85 37.74 -64.66 -99.32
CA HIS A 85 36.57 -63.84 -99.09
C HIS A 85 36.21 -63.74 -97.59
N LEU A 86 36.36 -64.84 -96.85
CA LEU A 86 36.17 -64.84 -95.39
C LEU A 86 37.21 -63.96 -94.68
N LEU A 87 38.49 -64.01 -95.07
CA LEU A 87 39.54 -63.18 -94.48
C LEU A 87 39.30 -61.68 -94.76
N GLU A 88 38.99 -61.30 -95.99
CA GLU A 88 38.62 -59.92 -96.31
C GLU A 88 37.41 -59.45 -95.49
N LYS A 89 36.44 -60.35 -95.28
CA LYS A 89 35.25 -60.06 -94.49
C LYS A 89 35.59 -59.88 -93.01
N VAL A 90 36.50 -60.69 -92.47
CA VAL A 90 37.01 -60.57 -91.09
C VAL A 90 37.75 -59.24 -90.91
N ASP A 91 38.65 -58.89 -91.82
CA ASP A 91 39.39 -57.63 -91.76
C ASP A 91 38.47 -56.41 -91.87
N SER A 92 37.46 -56.48 -92.76
CA SER A 92 36.42 -55.46 -92.86
C SER A 92 35.62 -55.32 -91.56
N THR A 93 35.25 -56.44 -90.92
CA THR A 93 34.59 -56.39 -89.60
C THR A 93 35.49 -55.82 -88.50
N LEU A 94 36.79 -56.14 -88.48
CA LEU A 94 37.72 -55.59 -87.49
C LEU A 94 37.90 -54.08 -87.65
N GLN A 95 38.03 -53.58 -88.89
CA GLN A 95 38.03 -52.14 -89.17
C GLN A 95 36.70 -51.48 -88.75
N GLY A 96 35.57 -52.18 -88.95
CA GLY A 96 34.27 -51.76 -88.45
C GLY A 96 34.23 -51.64 -86.92
N PHE A 97 34.82 -52.60 -86.19
CA PHE A 97 34.93 -52.55 -84.73
C PHE A 97 35.83 -51.42 -84.24
N ASP A 98 36.96 -51.14 -84.89
CA ASP A 98 37.83 -50.02 -84.52
C ASP A 98 37.16 -48.67 -84.75
N THR A 99 36.42 -48.55 -85.85
CA THR A 99 35.59 -47.37 -86.15
C THR A 99 34.48 -47.21 -85.10
N LEU A 100 33.80 -48.30 -84.75
CA LEU A 100 32.76 -48.29 -83.72
C LEU A 100 33.32 -47.91 -82.34
N LYS A 101 34.52 -48.41 -82.00
CA LYS A 101 35.20 -48.10 -80.73
C LYS A 101 35.61 -46.63 -80.65
N THR A 102 36.09 -46.04 -81.74
CA THR A 102 36.40 -44.60 -81.79
C THR A 102 35.13 -43.76 -81.73
N GLN A 103 34.08 -44.12 -82.47
CA GLN A 103 32.78 -43.45 -82.37
C GLN A 103 32.18 -43.55 -80.97
N HIS A 104 32.22 -44.72 -80.33
CA HIS A 104 31.72 -44.92 -78.97
C HIS A 104 32.48 -44.07 -77.94
N ARG A 105 33.81 -43.98 -78.06
CA ARG A 105 34.62 -43.08 -77.20
C ARG A 105 34.25 -41.62 -77.40
N ASN A 106 34.06 -41.18 -78.64
CA ASN A 106 33.66 -39.81 -78.95
C ASN A 106 32.26 -39.49 -78.41
N VAL A 107 31.30 -40.41 -78.58
CA VAL A 107 29.94 -40.26 -78.03
C VAL A 107 30.00 -40.27 -76.51
N SER A 108 30.69 -41.22 -75.88
CA SER A 108 30.81 -41.30 -74.41
C SER A 108 31.44 -40.03 -73.82
N ALA A 109 32.50 -39.50 -74.44
CA ALA A 109 33.12 -38.24 -74.01
C ALA A 109 32.16 -37.04 -74.14
N LYS A 110 31.45 -36.92 -75.28
CA LYS A 110 30.45 -35.86 -75.47
C LYS A 110 29.26 -36.00 -74.52
N THR A 111 28.74 -37.22 -74.31
CA THR A 111 27.65 -37.50 -73.38
C THR A 111 28.06 -37.22 -71.95
N ARG A 112 29.29 -37.56 -71.54
CA ARG A 112 29.79 -37.24 -70.20
C ARG A 112 29.95 -35.72 -70.01
N ALA A 113 30.54 -35.01 -70.97
CA ALA A 113 30.65 -33.56 -70.91
C ALA A 113 29.28 -32.85 -70.89
N LEU A 114 28.31 -33.37 -71.66
CA LEU A 114 26.93 -32.89 -71.63
C LEU A 114 26.28 -33.17 -70.27
N HIS A 115 26.41 -34.38 -69.74
CA HIS A 115 25.88 -34.75 -68.43
C HIS A 115 26.47 -33.88 -67.32
N GLU A 116 27.80 -33.68 -67.28
CA GLU A 116 28.47 -32.75 -66.35
C GLU A 116 28.00 -31.30 -66.52
N SER A 117 27.62 -30.87 -67.73
CA SER A 117 27.03 -29.55 -67.94
C SER A 117 25.58 -29.48 -67.48
N CYS A 118 24.79 -30.54 -67.65
CA CYS A 118 23.43 -30.64 -67.18
C CYS A 118 23.35 -30.68 -65.65
N GLU A 119 24.20 -31.47 -65.00
CA GLU A 119 24.30 -31.50 -63.53
C GLU A 119 24.66 -30.12 -62.98
N ARG A 120 25.66 -29.43 -63.56
CA ARG A 120 25.98 -28.05 -63.19
C ARG A 120 24.81 -27.08 -63.35
N LEU A 121 24.02 -27.23 -64.41
CA LEU A 121 22.81 -26.40 -64.63
C LEU A 121 21.69 -26.73 -63.64
N VAL A 122 21.56 -27.99 -63.22
CA VAL A 122 20.59 -28.41 -62.20
C VAL A 122 20.99 -27.84 -60.84
N ASP A 123 22.25 -27.98 -60.45
CA ASP A 123 22.79 -27.40 -59.20
C ASP A 123 22.61 -25.87 -59.17
N GLU A 124 22.90 -25.19 -60.28
CA GLU A 124 22.72 -23.73 -60.40
C GLU A 124 21.24 -23.34 -60.31
N LYS A 125 20.35 -24.08 -60.97
CA LYS A 125 18.90 -23.86 -60.86
C LYS A 125 18.42 -24.05 -59.42
N GLU A 126 18.79 -25.13 -58.75
CA GLU A 126 18.39 -25.39 -57.36
C GLU A 126 18.85 -24.27 -56.44
N ARG A 127 20.11 -23.84 -56.56
CA ARG A 127 20.64 -22.71 -55.80
C ARG A 127 19.90 -21.40 -56.09
N LEU A 128 19.55 -21.14 -57.34
CA LEU A 128 18.78 -19.93 -57.71
C LEU A 128 17.34 -19.99 -57.17
N VAL A 129 16.72 -21.17 -57.13
CA VAL A 129 15.39 -21.35 -56.53
C VAL A 129 15.45 -21.12 -55.03
N GLU A 130 16.40 -21.72 -54.32
CA GLU A 130 16.62 -21.50 -52.88
C GLU A 130 16.86 -20.00 -52.58
N PHE A 131 17.67 -19.34 -53.42
CA PHE A 131 17.91 -17.91 -53.28
C PHE A 131 16.63 -17.08 -53.51
N ALA A 132 15.84 -17.44 -54.53
CA ALA A 132 14.57 -16.76 -54.82
C ALA A 132 13.55 -16.96 -53.69
N GLU A 133 13.48 -18.16 -53.09
CA GLU A 133 12.62 -18.44 -51.93
C GLU A 133 13.06 -17.67 -50.69
N ALA A 134 14.37 -17.63 -50.41
CA ALA A 134 14.92 -16.83 -49.34
C ALA A 134 14.65 -15.33 -49.52
N LEU A 135 14.71 -14.82 -50.76
CA LEU A 135 14.36 -13.44 -51.08
C LEU A 135 12.86 -13.18 -50.87
N ARG A 136 11.98 -14.07 -51.35
CA ARG A 136 10.52 -13.97 -51.16
C ARG A 136 10.15 -13.96 -49.68
N ALA A 137 10.75 -14.82 -48.87
CA ALA A 137 10.48 -14.86 -47.42
C ALA A 137 10.82 -13.52 -46.73
N LYS A 138 11.90 -12.85 -47.17
CA LYS A 138 12.30 -11.53 -46.66
C LYS A 138 11.39 -10.41 -47.16
N LEU A 139 10.98 -10.46 -48.43
CA LEU A 139 10.08 -9.47 -49.05
C LEU A 139 8.64 -9.57 -48.52
N ALA A 140 8.21 -10.75 -48.08
CA ALA A 140 6.87 -10.97 -47.54
C ALA A 140 6.50 -10.02 -46.39
N TYR A 141 7.47 -9.60 -45.56
CA TYR A 141 7.22 -8.61 -44.50
C TYR A 141 6.88 -7.22 -45.03
N PHE A 142 7.42 -6.85 -46.20
CA PHE A 142 7.21 -5.56 -46.87
C PHE A 142 5.91 -5.57 -47.67
N ASP A 143 5.61 -6.67 -48.37
CA ASP A 143 4.34 -6.86 -49.10
C ASP A 143 3.13 -6.79 -48.16
N GLU A 144 3.32 -7.22 -46.91
CA GLU A 144 2.32 -7.17 -45.86
C GLU A 144 1.85 -5.74 -45.53
N LEU A 145 2.65 -4.71 -45.84
CA LEU A 145 2.29 -3.31 -45.62
C LEU A 145 1.01 -2.95 -46.38
N GLU A 146 0.93 -3.30 -47.66
CA GLU A 146 -0.22 -2.96 -48.51
C GLU A 146 -1.46 -3.78 -48.11
N ARG A 147 -1.24 -5.04 -47.70
CA ARG A 147 -2.29 -5.92 -47.18
C ARG A 147 -2.89 -5.36 -45.89
N ILE A 148 -2.06 -5.00 -44.92
CA ILE A 148 -2.51 -4.42 -43.65
C ILE A 148 -3.14 -3.05 -43.90
N ALA A 149 -2.51 -2.19 -44.71
CA ALA A 149 -3.03 -0.87 -45.03
C ALA A 149 -4.43 -0.95 -45.67
N SER A 150 -4.63 -1.77 -46.71
CA SER A 150 -5.93 -1.90 -47.38
C SER A 150 -7.04 -2.37 -46.42
N GLN A 151 -6.72 -3.30 -45.50
CA GLN A 151 -7.63 -3.74 -44.46
C GLN A 151 -8.05 -2.58 -43.52
N PHE A 152 -7.12 -1.74 -43.08
CA PHE A 152 -7.42 -0.55 -42.26
C PHE A 152 -8.17 0.58 -43.01
N HIS A 153 -7.97 0.73 -44.32
CA HIS A 153 -8.64 1.78 -45.12
C HIS A 153 -10.05 1.40 -45.56
N SER A 154 -10.33 0.12 -45.75
CA SER A 154 -11.64 -0.36 -46.22
C SER A 154 -12.79 -0.16 -45.23
N GLY A 155 -12.51 0.22 -43.97
CA GLY A 155 -13.52 0.35 -42.91
C GLY A 155 -14.16 -0.99 -42.48
N VAL A 156 -13.81 -2.10 -43.13
CA VAL A 156 -14.30 -3.46 -42.83
C VAL A 156 -13.75 -3.99 -41.50
N MET A 157 -12.66 -3.40 -40.99
CA MET A 157 -12.04 -3.81 -39.74
C MET A 157 -12.71 -3.14 -38.55
N ALA A 158 -13.82 -3.73 -38.09
CA ALA A 158 -14.31 -3.48 -36.74
C ALA A 158 -13.29 -4.02 -35.73
N VAL A 159 -12.95 -3.24 -34.71
CA VAL A 159 -12.13 -3.69 -33.57
C VAL A 159 -12.75 -4.91 -32.88
N ASP A 160 -14.06 -5.10 -33.06
CA ASP A 160 -14.85 -6.25 -32.58
C ASP A 160 -14.59 -7.55 -33.36
N SER A 161 -13.83 -7.52 -34.45
CA SER A 161 -13.47 -8.72 -35.21
C SER A 161 -12.37 -9.52 -34.51
N ASP A 162 -12.56 -10.83 -34.40
CA ASP A 162 -11.56 -11.79 -33.89
C ASP A 162 -10.20 -11.71 -34.61
N HIS A 163 -10.17 -11.09 -35.79
CA HIS A 163 -8.99 -10.99 -36.64
C HIS A 163 -8.13 -9.74 -36.35
N PHE A 164 -8.63 -8.80 -35.54
CA PHE A 164 -7.94 -7.55 -35.25
C PHE A 164 -6.63 -7.77 -34.47
N LEU A 165 -6.66 -8.54 -33.38
CA LEU A 165 -5.47 -8.83 -32.55
C LEU A 165 -4.38 -9.62 -33.31
N PRO A 166 -4.70 -10.63 -34.14
CA PRO A 166 -3.73 -11.26 -35.03
C PRO A 166 -3.07 -10.30 -36.03
N ILE A 167 -3.84 -9.40 -36.65
CA ILE A 167 -3.28 -8.40 -37.58
C ILE A 167 -2.35 -7.43 -36.84
N LEU A 168 -2.71 -7.03 -35.62
CA LEU A 168 -1.88 -6.19 -34.77
C LEU A 168 -0.56 -6.87 -34.39
N HIS A 169 -0.60 -8.17 -34.06
CA HIS A 169 0.60 -8.99 -33.85
C HIS A 169 1.47 -9.07 -35.12
N ARG A 170 0.86 -9.26 -36.29
CA ARG A 170 1.57 -9.30 -37.56
C ARG A 170 2.25 -7.96 -37.89
N LEU A 171 1.56 -6.85 -37.64
CA LEU A 171 2.11 -5.51 -37.76
C LEU A 171 3.31 -5.31 -36.82
N ASP A 172 3.19 -5.80 -35.58
CA ASP A 172 4.24 -5.77 -34.58
C ASP A 172 5.48 -6.56 -35.01
N GLU A 173 5.32 -7.73 -35.65
CA GLU A 173 6.41 -8.52 -36.24
C GLU A 173 7.10 -7.78 -37.40
N CYS A 174 6.32 -7.19 -38.32
CA CYS A 174 6.86 -6.42 -39.44
C CYS A 174 7.69 -5.23 -38.94
N ILE A 175 7.22 -4.51 -37.92
CA ILE A 175 7.97 -3.40 -37.31
C ILE A 175 9.29 -3.88 -36.72
N THR A 176 9.28 -4.98 -35.96
CA THR A 176 10.51 -5.55 -35.37
C THR A 176 11.47 -6.03 -36.45
N TYR A 177 10.97 -6.69 -37.50
CA TYR A 177 11.78 -7.18 -38.60
C TYR A 177 12.50 -6.05 -39.34
N VAL A 178 11.76 -4.99 -39.72
CA VAL A 178 12.35 -3.81 -40.39
C VAL A 178 13.35 -3.10 -39.47
N ALA A 179 13.04 -2.95 -38.18
CA ALA A 179 13.95 -2.34 -37.22
C ALA A 179 15.26 -3.13 -37.03
N SER A 180 15.20 -4.47 -37.11
CA SER A 180 16.39 -5.34 -37.03
C SER A 180 17.25 -5.36 -38.31
N ASN A 181 16.74 -4.83 -39.43
CA ASN A 181 17.43 -4.79 -40.72
C ASN A 181 17.53 -3.34 -41.28
N PRO A 182 18.29 -2.45 -40.62
CA PRO A 182 18.45 -1.06 -41.07
C PRO A 182 19.23 -0.93 -42.38
N GLN A 183 19.99 -1.95 -42.79
CA GLN A 183 20.83 -1.96 -43.98
C GLN A 183 20.06 -2.08 -45.31
N TYR A 184 18.75 -2.35 -45.30
CA TYR A 184 17.97 -2.42 -46.54
C TYR A 184 17.67 -1.02 -47.10
N ALA A 185 17.68 -0.90 -48.43
CA ALA A 185 17.63 0.38 -49.14
C ALA A 185 16.50 1.32 -48.68
N ASP A 186 15.26 0.81 -48.58
CA ASP A 186 14.08 1.59 -48.19
C ASP A 186 13.60 1.31 -46.75
N SER A 187 14.46 0.72 -45.90
CA SER A 187 14.10 0.29 -44.54
C SER A 187 13.49 1.44 -43.72
N THR A 188 14.07 2.64 -43.80
CA THR A 188 13.62 3.83 -43.07
C THR A 188 12.24 4.32 -43.53
N ALA A 189 11.96 4.26 -44.83
CA ALA A 189 10.67 4.65 -45.40
C ALA A 189 9.57 3.67 -44.99
N TYR A 190 9.83 2.36 -45.08
CA TYR A 190 8.89 1.32 -44.63
C TYR A 190 8.67 1.37 -43.12
N ALA A 191 9.72 1.58 -42.32
CA ALA A 191 9.59 1.77 -40.87
C ALA A 191 8.66 2.94 -40.53
N GLY A 192 8.78 4.07 -41.25
CA GLY A 192 7.87 5.21 -41.11
C GLY A 192 6.41 4.84 -41.41
N LYS A 193 6.15 4.14 -42.52
CA LYS A 193 4.81 3.71 -42.91
C LYS A 193 4.20 2.70 -41.92
N PHE A 194 4.97 1.71 -41.45
CA PHE A 194 4.50 0.76 -40.45
C PHE A 194 4.18 1.43 -39.11
N ARG A 195 5.02 2.37 -38.65
CA ARG A 195 4.72 3.16 -37.44
C ARG A 195 3.47 4.01 -37.59
N GLN A 196 3.23 4.58 -38.77
CA GLN A 196 1.99 5.34 -39.03
C GLN A 196 0.75 4.44 -38.96
N LEU A 197 0.80 3.24 -39.57
CA LEU A 197 -0.30 2.27 -39.48
C LEU A 197 -0.51 1.79 -38.04
N HIS A 198 0.57 1.55 -37.30
CA HIS A 198 0.52 1.16 -35.90
C HIS A 198 -0.13 2.23 -35.03
N GLY A 199 0.32 3.49 -35.13
CA GLY A 199 -0.29 4.61 -34.43
C GLY A 199 -1.78 4.79 -34.75
N ARG A 200 -2.17 4.58 -36.03
CA ARG A 200 -3.59 4.57 -36.43
C ARG A 200 -4.35 3.43 -35.76
N ALA A 201 -3.81 2.22 -35.74
CA ALA A 201 -4.43 1.07 -35.10
C ALA A 201 -4.66 1.31 -33.60
N LEU A 202 -3.65 1.81 -32.88
CA LEU A 202 -3.76 2.16 -31.46
C LEU A 202 -4.79 3.27 -31.22
N ALA A 203 -4.86 4.27 -32.09
CA ALA A 203 -5.87 5.32 -32.01
C ALA A 203 -7.29 4.76 -32.21
N THR A 204 -7.47 3.77 -33.09
CA THR A 204 -8.75 3.07 -33.26
C THR A 204 -9.13 2.27 -32.01
N VAL A 205 -8.17 1.58 -31.37
CA VAL A 205 -8.40 0.91 -30.08
C VAL A 205 -8.85 1.92 -29.02
N ARG A 206 -8.14 3.04 -28.88
CA ARG A 206 -8.51 4.11 -27.95
C ARG A 206 -9.93 4.64 -28.20
N ALA A 207 -10.26 4.92 -29.47
CA ALA A 207 -11.59 5.40 -29.85
C ALA A 207 -12.69 4.39 -29.51
N LYS A 208 -12.44 3.09 -29.74
CA LYS A 208 -13.35 2.02 -29.37
C LYS A 208 -13.56 1.94 -27.85
N VAL A 209 -12.48 2.01 -27.07
CA VAL A 209 -12.56 2.02 -25.59
C VAL A 209 -13.41 3.20 -25.13
N GLN A 210 -13.13 4.41 -25.61
CA GLN A 210 -13.93 5.59 -25.28
C GLN A 210 -15.40 5.46 -25.68
N GLN A 211 -15.70 4.86 -26.84
CA GLN A 211 -17.06 4.66 -27.32
C GLN A 211 -17.82 3.68 -26.43
N VAL A 212 -17.24 2.51 -26.12
CA VAL A 212 -17.92 1.50 -25.28
C VAL A 212 -18.11 2.02 -23.86
N MET A 213 -17.11 2.69 -23.27
CA MET A 213 -17.24 3.28 -21.93
C MET A 213 -18.33 4.35 -21.88
N ARG A 214 -18.39 5.24 -22.89
CA ARG A 214 -19.47 6.24 -23.00
C ARG A 214 -20.84 5.60 -23.12
N HIS A 215 -20.97 4.60 -24.00
CA HIS A 215 -22.23 3.89 -24.18
C HIS A 215 -22.70 3.17 -22.91
N ALA A 216 -21.79 2.46 -22.23
CA ALA A 216 -22.08 1.82 -20.96
C ALA A 216 -22.52 2.83 -19.89
N SER A 217 -21.86 4.00 -19.84
CA SER A 217 -22.22 5.10 -18.94
C SER A 217 -23.61 5.67 -19.24
N GLU A 218 -23.92 5.94 -20.51
CA GLU A 218 -25.25 6.42 -20.94
C GLU A 218 -26.36 5.41 -20.59
N GLN A 219 -26.13 4.12 -20.79
CA GLN A 219 -27.09 3.07 -20.44
C GLN A 219 -27.36 3.00 -18.92
N VAL A 220 -26.31 3.19 -18.10
CA VAL A 220 -26.44 3.21 -16.64
C VAL A 220 -27.17 4.47 -16.19
N GLN A 221 -26.80 5.63 -16.74
CA GLN A 221 -27.44 6.91 -16.40
C GLN A 221 -28.93 6.91 -16.75
N ALA A 222 -29.30 6.40 -17.93
CA ALA A 222 -30.71 6.24 -18.32
C ALA A 222 -31.48 5.35 -17.33
N ALA A 223 -30.88 4.22 -16.94
CA ALA A 223 -31.50 3.30 -15.97
C ALA A 223 -31.64 3.91 -14.57
N ILE A 224 -30.69 4.75 -14.13
CA ILE A 224 -30.77 5.48 -12.87
C ILE A 224 -31.94 6.47 -12.90
N VAL A 225 -32.13 7.20 -14.01
CA VAL A 225 -33.25 8.13 -14.18
C VAL A 225 -34.58 7.40 -14.12
N GLU A 226 -34.72 6.25 -14.80
CA GLU A 226 -35.91 5.40 -14.75
C GLU A 226 -36.18 4.87 -13.33
N ALA A 227 -35.14 4.40 -12.64
CA ALA A 227 -35.25 3.89 -11.27
C ALA A 227 -35.71 4.99 -10.30
N LYS A 228 -35.14 6.20 -10.39
CA LYS A 228 -35.56 7.36 -9.58
C LYS A 228 -37.01 7.74 -9.88
N ALA A 229 -37.44 7.75 -11.15
CA ALA A 229 -38.84 8.04 -11.52
C ALA A 229 -39.83 7.00 -10.96
N SER A 230 -39.48 5.72 -10.99
CA SER A 230 -40.33 4.63 -10.46
C SER A 230 -40.52 4.69 -8.93
N SER A 231 -39.51 5.15 -8.19
CA SER A 231 -39.58 5.32 -6.74
C SER A 231 -40.45 6.52 -6.31
N SER A 232 -40.49 7.58 -7.12
CA SER A 232 -41.34 8.76 -6.91
C SER A 232 -42.83 8.47 -7.14
N GLY A 233 -43.16 7.61 -8.11
CA GLY A 233 -44.54 7.29 -8.50
C GLY A 233 -45.32 6.36 -7.56
N ARG A 234 -44.74 5.87 -6.45
CA ARG A 234 -45.36 4.85 -5.58
C ARG A 234 -46.09 5.41 -4.34
N ARG A 235 -46.13 6.72 -4.12
CA ARG A 235 -47.00 7.36 -3.10
C ARG A 235 -48.42 7.55 -3.65
N LYS A 236 -49.26 6.52 -3.60
CA LYS A 236 -50.73 6.69 -3.68
C LYS A 236 -51.23 7.34 -2.38
N PRO A 237 -52.08 8.39 -2.42
CA PRO A 237 -52.82 8.83 -1.25
C PRO A 237 -54.05 7.92 -1.11
N GLU A 238 -54.06 7.04 -0.12
CA GLU A 238 -55.29 6.38 0.30
C GLU A 238 -55.89 7.12 1.50
N GLY A 239 -57.08 7.67 1.29
CA GLY A 239 -58.11 7.85 2.32
C GLY A 239 -58.06 9.14 3.16
N GLY A 240 -58.92 10.10 2.85
CA GLY A 240 -59.23 11.20 3.76
C GLY A 240 -59.98 12.36 3.11
N SER A 241 -61.31 12.26 3.07
CA SER A 241 -62.22 13.28 2.57
C SER A 241 -62.16 14.60 3.33
N GLY A 242 -62.19 15.71 2.57
CA GLY A 242 -62.91 16.93 2.93
C GLY A 242 -62.18 17.95 3.81
N ALA A 243 -61.73 19.04 3.20
CA ALA A 243 -62.12 20.42 3.54
C ALA A 243 -61.23 21.42 2.77
N ALA A 244 -61.90 22.32 2.06
CA ALA A 244 -61.29 23.46 1.41
C ALA A 244 -60.71 24.45 2.45
N ALA A 245 -59.49 24.92 2.23
CA ALA A 245 -59.00 26.18 2.79
C ALA A 245 -57.89 26.76 1.92
N ASN A 246 -58.09 28.03 1.54
CA ASN A 246 -57.16 28.93 0.86
C ASN A 246 -55.72 28.88 1.38
N GLY A 247 -54.75 29.07 0.47
CA GLY A 247 -53.43 29.54 0.91
C GLY A 247 -52.31 29.38 -0.13
N LEU A 248 -52.06 30.47 -0.86
CA LEU A 248 -50.80 30.85 -1.51
C LEU A 248 -49.97 29.76 -2.22
N VAL A 249 -49.92 29.94 -3.54
CA VAL A 249 -48.81 29.53 -4.40
C VAL A 249 -47.50 30.09 -3.83
N ARG A 250 -46.74 29.26 -3.11
CA ARG A 250 -45.29 29.39 -2.99
C ARG A 250 -44.69 28.31 -3.88
N SER A 251 -44.41 28.71 -5.12
CA SER A 251 -43.43 28.05 -5.98
C SER A 251 -42.07 28.15 -5.28
N GLY A 252 -41.77 27.16 -4.44
CA GLY A 252 -40.44 26.87 -3.94
C GLY A 252 -39.99 25.60 -4.62
N SER A 253 -39.25 25.74 -5.72
CA SER A 253 -38.54 24.66 -6.40
C SER A 253 -37.46 24.10 -5.46
N GLY A 254 -37.88 23.29 -4.50
CA GLY A 254 -37.03 22.40 -3.73
C GLY A 254 -37.09 21.04 -4.40
N ASN A 255 -36.26 20.86 -5.44
CA ASN A 255 -36.09 19.59 -6.11
C ASN A 255 -35.42 18.62 -5.12
N ALA A 256 -36.19 18.00 -4.23
CA ALA A 256 -35.69 16.98 -3.33
C ALA A 256 -35.22 15.82 -4.22
N LYS A 257 -33.90 15.75 -4.47
CA LYS A 257 -33.26 14.64 -5.17
C LYS A 257 -33.72 13.36 -4.49
N VAL A 258 -34.50 12.56 -5.21
CA VAL A 258 -34.91 11.25 -4.70
C VAL A 258 -33.66 10.36 -4.72
N PRO A 259 -33.19 9.90 -3.56
CA PRO A 259 -32.03 9.04 -3.45
C PRO A 259 -32.34 7.69 -4.09
N LEU A 260 -31.31 7.05 -4.66
CA LEU A 260 -31.48 5.70 -5.20
C LEU A 260 -31.65 4.70 -4.04
N ALA A 261 -32.33 3.57 -4.25
CA ALA A 261 -32.41 2.54 -3.22
C ALA A 261 -31.04 1.85 -3.06
N GLU A 262 -30.61 1.56 -1.83
CA GLU A 262 -29.28 0.99 -1.51
C GLU A 262 -28.96 -0.28 -2.31
N GLY A 263 -29.92 -1.21 -2.43
CA GLY A 263 -29.73 -2.43 -3.22
C GLY A 263 -29.70 -2.22 -4.75
N ALA A 264 -30.20 -1.08 -5.26
CA ALA A 264 -30.22 -0.77 -6.68
C ALA A 264 -28.90 -0.15 -7.18
N GLU A 265 -28.13 0.49 -6.30
CA GLU A 265 -26.82 1.09 -6.61
C GLU A 265 -25.84 0.05 -7.14
N THR A 266 -25.66 -1.06 -6.41
CA THR A 266 -24.77 -2.16 -6.81
C THR A 266 -25.17 -2.73 -8.17
N ALA A 267 -26.46 -2.98 -8.38
CA ALA A 267 -26.98 -3.56 -9.61
C ALA A 267 -26.78 -2.64 -10.82
N LEU A 268 -27.03 -1.34 -10.67
CA LEU A 268 -26.93 -0.39 -11.78
C LEU A 268 -25.48 0.02 -12.04
N LEU A 269 -24.72 0.38 -11.01
CA LEU A 269 -23.37 0.92 -11.17
C LEU A 269 -22.34 -0.13 -11.55
N TYR A 270 -22.48 -1.37 -11.10
CA TYR A 270 -21.47 -2.40 -11.30
C TYR A 270 -21.96 -3.51 -12.22
N VAL A 271 -23.11 -4.12 -11.94
CA VAL A 271 -23.60 -5.26 -12.75
C VAL A 271 -24.01 -4.82 -14.15
N ARG A 272 -24.83 -3.77 -14.27
CA ARG A 272 -25.30 -3.26 -15.57
C ARG A 272 -24.18 -2.61 -16.37
N PHE A 273 -23.32 -1.82 -15.73
CA PHE A 273 -22.14 -1.25 -16.39
C PHE A 273 -21.23 -2.35 -16.95
N ARG A 274 -20.92 -3.36 -16.14
CA ARG A 274 -20.11 -4.51 -16.56
C ARG A 274 -20.75 -5.25 -17.73
N ALA A 275 -22.04 -5.55 -17.67
CA ALA A 275 -22.74 -6.24 -18.76
C ALA A 275 -22.70 -5.47 -20.09
N ALA A 276 -22.75 -4.13 -20.03
CA ALA A 276 -22.69 -3.27 -21.22
C ALA A 276 -21.25 -3.14 -21.79
N ALA A 277 -20.23 -3.15 -20.93
CA ALA A 277 -18.84 -2.91 -21.30
C ALA A 277 -18.02 -4.18 -21.58
N GLU A 278 -18.29 -5.29 -20.88
CA GLU A 278 -17.54 -6.55 -20.94
C GLU A 278 -17.42 -7.13 -22.38
N PRO A 279 -18.50 -7.23 -23.18
CA PRO A 279 -18.44 -7.86 -24.50
C PRO A 279 -17.50 -7.15 -25.48
N GLY A 280 -17.37 -5.82 -25.39
CA GLY A 280 -16.60 -5.01 -26.33
C GLY A 280 -15.16 -4.71 -25.90
N LEU A 281 -14.82 -4.93 -24.62
CA LEU A 281 -13.56 -4.43 -24.05
C LEU A 281 -12.65 -5.50 -23.46
N LYS A 282 -13.19 -6.54 -22.82
CA LYS A 282 -12.39 -7.47 -22.03
C LYS A 282 -11.32 -8.20 -22.86
N GLY A 283 -11.71 -8.77 -24.00
CA GLY A 283 -10.77 -9.44 -24.91
C GLY A 283 -9.77 -8.47 -25.55
N LEU A 284 -10.22 -7.27 -25.90
CA LEU A 284 -9.38 -6.22 -26.50
C LEU A 284 -8.32 -5.72 -25.53
N LEU A 285 -8.70 -5.38 -24.29
CA LEU A 285 -7.80 -4.89 -23.26
C LEU A 285 -6.80 -5.96 -22.81
N ALA A 286 -7.24 -7.21 -22.64
CA ALA A 286 -6.32 -8.33 -22.37
C ALA A 286 -5.30 -8.52 -23.51
N GLY A 287 -5.73 -8.40 -24.77
CA GLY A 287 -4.83 -8.43 -25.92
C GLY A 287 -3.82 -7.28 -25.92
N VAL A 288 -4.25 -6.06 -25.58
CA VAL A 288 -3.36 -4.90 -25.48
C VAL A 288 -2.38 -5.06 -24.31
N ALA A 289 -2.84 -5.51 -23.15
CA ALA A 289 -2.04 -5.70 -21.96
C ALA A 289 -0.94 -6.76 -22.17
N ALA A 290 -1.25 -7.88 -22.83
CA ALA A 290 -0.25 -8.90 -23.18
C ALA A 290 0.91 -8.35 -24.05
N ARG A 291 0.70 -7.21 -24.71
CA ARG A 291 1.69 -6.51 -25.56
C ARG A 291 2.35 -5.31 -24.86
N ALA A 292 2.04 -5.04 -23.59
CA ALA A 292 2.50 -3.87 -22.83
C ALA A 292 4.03 -3.81 -22.62
N LYS A 293 4.78 -4.87 -22.95
CA LYS A 293 6.25 -4.84 -23.02
C LYS A 293 6.78 -3.77 -23.97
N ARG A 294 6.00 -3.39 -24.99
CA ARG A 294 6.36 -2.26 -25.87
C ARG A 294 5.80 -0.95 -25.31
N PRO A 295 6.57 0.15 -25.36
CA PRO A 295 6.19 1.41 -24.71
C PRO A 295 4.90 2.01 -25.29
N GLU A 296 4.61 1.81 -26.58
CA GLU A 296 3.39 2.34 -27.19
C GLU A 296 2.12 1.69 -26.64
N TYR A 297 2.17 0.38 -26.34
CA TYR A 297 1.05 -0.33 -25.73
C TYR A 297 0.90 -0.01 -24.24
N ALA A 298 2.00 0.14 -23.51
CA ALA A 298 1.96 0.59 -22.12
C ALA A 298 1.29 1.98 -22.00
N GLN A 299 1.67 2.93 -22.86
CA GLN A 299 1.04 4.26 -22.91
C GLN A 299 -0.44 4.18 -23.28
N LEU A 300 -0.81 3.35 -24.26
CA LEU A 300 -2.21 3.13 -24.61
C LEU A 300 -3.01 2.56 -23.43
N LEU A 301 -2.45 1.60 -22.70
CA LEU A 301 -3.10 1.01 -21.52
C LEU A 301 -3.33 2.06 -20.44
N THR A 302 -2.34 2.90 -20.14
CA THR A 302 -2.49 4.03 -19.20
C THR A 302 -3.57 5.01 -19.65
N ASP A 303 -3.64 5.34 -20.95
CA ASP A 303 -4.71 6.18 -21.49
C ASP A 303 -6.09 5.53 -21.33
N CYS A 304 -6.21 4.22 -21.55
CA CYS A 304 -7.44 3.47 -21.35
C CYS A 304 -7.86 3.43 -19.87
N GLN A 305 -6.92 3.23 -18.95
CA GLN A 305 -7.16 3.29 -17.50
C GLN A 305 -7.66 4.67 -17.07
N ARG A 306 -7.05 5.75 -17.58
CA ARG A 306 -7.50 7.13 -17.31
C ARG A 306 -8.93 7.36 -17.82
N VAL A 307 -9.23 6.97 -19.05
CA VAL A 307 -10.60 7.08 -19.61
C VAL A 307 -11.60 6.28 -18.77
N TYR A 308 -11.23 5.09 -18.31
CA TYR A 308 -12.06 4.31 -17.37
C TYR A 308 -12.33 5.11 -16.09
N CYS A 309 -11.28 5.61 -15.42
CA CYS A 309 -11.40 6.38 -14.18
C CYS A 309 -12.28 7.63 -14.36
N GLU A 310 -12.12 8.38 -15.45
CA GLU A 310 -12.94 9.56 -15.75
C GLU A 310 -14.43 9.21 -15.90
N VAL A 311 -14.75 8.17 -16.68
CA VAL A 311 -16.12 7.73 -16.91
C VAL A 311 -16.76 7.19 -15.62
N ARG A 312 -16.01 6.38 -14.86
CA ARG A 312 -16.48 5.85 -13.57
C ARG A 312 -16.70 6.95 -12.55
N LEU A 313 -15.79 7.92 -12.46
CA LEU A 313 -15.92 9.03 -11.52
C LEU A 313 -17.19 9.82 -11.78
N GLY A 314 -17.50 10.10 -13.07
CA GLY A 314 -18.72 10.78 -13.46
C GLY A 314 -20.02 10.06 -13.09
N LEU A 315 -20.01 8.72 -12.98
CA LEU A 315 -21.17 7.92 -12.59
C LEU A 315 -21.30 7.79 -11.06
N VAL A 316 -20.18 7.55 -10.38
CA VAL A 316 -20.15 7.11 -8.98
C VAL A 316 -20.10 8.28 -8.01
N ALA A 317 -19.44 9.38 -8.39
CA ALA A 317 -19.21 10.50 -7.47
C ALA A 317 -20.51 11.15 -6.98
N GLU A 318 -21.46 11.44 -7.88
CA GLU A 318 -22.71 12.10 -7.50
C GLU A 318 -23.56 11.21 -6.57
N ILE A 319 -23.64 9.91 -6.85
CA ILE A 319 -24.43 8.96 -6.05
C ILE A 319 -23.78 8.76 -4.69
N THR A 320 -22.44 8.66 -4.65
CA THR A 320 -21.68 8.57 -3.40
C THR A 320 -21.91 9.82 -2.55
N ALA A 321 -21.83 11.01 -3.15
CA ALA A 321 -22.10 12.27 -2.47
C ALA A 321 -23.54 12.38 -1.97
N ASP A 322 -24.54 12.01 -2.80
CA ASP A 322 -25.94 11.99 -2.40
C ASP A 322 -26.15 11.05 -1.20
N ARG A 323 -25.56 9.85 -1.20
CA ARG A 323 -25.65 8.87 -0.10
C ARG A 323 -24.98 9.36 1.19
N ILE A 324 -23.77 9.90 1.10
CA ILE A 324 -23.08 10.48 2.27
C ILE A 324 -23.89 11.66 2.84
N ALA A 325 -24.53 12.47 1.99
CA ALA A 325 -25.41 13.54 2.44
C ALA A 325 -26.68 13.05 3.15
N GLU A 326 -27.13 11.82 2.92
CA GLU A 326 -28.20 11.20 3.70
C GLU A 326 -27.73 10.82 5.09
N TYR A 327 -26.58 10.17 5.20
CA TYR A 327 -25.96 9.87 6.49
C TYR A 327 -25.66 11.16 7.26
N ALA A 328 -25.43 12.28 6.58
CA ALA A 328 -25.22 13.57 7.24
C ALA A 328 -26.43 14.09 8.02
N ARG A 329 -27.61 13.46 7.87
CA ARG A 329 -28.80 13.72 8.70
C ARG A 329 -28.78 12.97 10.02
N GLU A 330 -27.96 11.93 10.14
CA GLU A 330 -27.79 11.15 11.36
C GLU A 330 -26.81 11.83 12.33
N PRO A 331 -26.80 11.45 13.62
CA PRO A 331 -25.79 11.93 14.55
C PRO A 331 -24.38 11.60 14.05
N LEU A 332 -23.44 12.50 14.34
CA LEU A 332 -22.09 12.47 13.78
C LEU A 332 -21.33 11.13 13.98
N PRO A 333 -21.41 10.44 15.14
CA PRO A 333 -20.85 9.09 15.28
C PRO A 333 -21.38 8.07 14.27
N SER A 334 -22.70 8.12 13.99
CA SER A 334 -23.33 7.23 13.01
C SER A 334 -22.92 7.60 11.59
N LEU A 335 -22.90 8.90 11.26
CA LEU A 335 -22.37 9.39 9.98
C LEU A 335 -20.94 8.90 9.74
N THR A 336 -20.05 9.02 10.73
CA THR A 336 -18.65 8.59 10.60
C THR A 336 -18.56 7.09 10.31
N ARG A 337 -19.27 6.25 11.08
CA ARG A 337 -19.24 4.79 10.91
C ARG A 337 -19.85 4.35 9.58
N SER A 338 -21.09 4.78 9.32
CA SER A 338 -21.85 4.40 8.12
C SER A 338 -21.20 4.98 6.86
N GLY A 339 -20.75 6.23 6.90
CA GLY A 339 -20.04 6.89 5.81
C GLY A 339 -18.71 6.23 5.48
N CYS A 340 -17.89 5.89 6.48
CA CYS A 340 -16.66 5.13 6.26
C CYS A 340 -16.97 3.74 5.67
N SER A 341 -17.89 2.98 6.28
CA SER A 341 -18.23 1.62 5.84
C SER A 341 -18.72 1.60 4.38
N TYR A 342 -19.60 2.54 4.02
CA TYR A 342 -20.11 2.67 2.66
C TYR A 342 -19.01 3.03 1.66
N LEU A 343 -18.16 4.01 1.99
CA LEU A 343 -17.06 4.42 1.12
C LEU A 343 -16.03 3.30 0.94
N MET A 344 -15.74 2.53 1.99
CA MET A 344 -14.92 1.31 1.90
C MET A 344 -15.53 0.28 0.95
N GLN A 345 -16.85 0.08 0.98
CA GLN A 345 -17.55 -0.81 0.06
C GLN A 345 -17.43 -0.30 -1.39
N VAL A 346 -17.63 1.00 -1.62
CA VAL A 346 -17.47 1.62 -2.96
C VAL A 346 -16.05 1.40 -3.48
N CYS A 347 -15.02 1.67 -2.67
CA CYS A 347 -13.62 1.42 -3.06
C CYS A 347 -13.37 -0.04 -3.41
N GLN A 348 -13.87 -0.98 -2.59
CA GLN A 348 -13.74 -2.42 -2.87
C GLN A 348 -14.40 -2.82 -4.19
N MET A 349 -15.62 -2.33 -4.44
CA MET A 349 -16.36 -2.65 -5.66
C MET A 349 -15.72 -2.03 -6.91
N GLU A 350 -15.22 -0.80 -6.83
CA GLU A 350 -14.49 -0.17 -7.94
C GLU A 350 -13.17 -0.88 -8.23
N HIS A 351 -12.45 -1.30 -7.19
CA HIS A 351 -11.23 -2.08 -7.35
C HIS A 351 -11.53 -3.43 -8.03
N GLN A 352 -12.55 -4.16 -7.58
CA GLN A 352 -12.98 -5.42 -8.22
C GLN A 352 -13.40 -5.24 -9.68
N LEU A 353 -14.11 -4.16 -9.99
CA LEU A 353 -14.52 -3.85 -11.36
C LEU A 353 -13.32 -3.45 -12.23
N PHE A 354 -12.37 -2.70 -11.69
CA PHE A 354 -11.13 -2.33 -12.39
C PHE A 354 -10.28 -3.56 -12.72
N GLU A 355 -10.02 -4.41 -11.74
CA GLU A 355 -9.29 -5.69 -11.90
C GLU A 355 -9.94 -6.59 -12.96
N HIS A 356 -11.27 -6.57 -13.07
CA HIS A 356 -11.98 -7.33 -14.09
C HIS A 356 -11.63 -6.92 -15.53
N PHE A 357 -11.39 -5.63 -15.77
CA PHE A 357 -11.04 -5.10 -17.09
C PHE A 357 -9.52 -5.02 -17.31
N PHE A 358 -8.73 -4.88 -16.24
CA PHE A 358 -7.28 -4.68 -16.30
C PHE A 358 -6.52 -5.62 -15.35
N PRO A 359 -6.56 -6.95 -15.56
CA PRO A 359 -5.99 -7.95 -14.64
C PRO A 359 -4.44 -8.03 -14.65
N GLU A 360 -3.80 -7.51 -15.71
CA GLU A 360 -2.34 -7.47 -15.85
C GLU A 360 -1.74 -6.12 -15.43
N SER A 361 -2.55 -5.22 -14.85
CA SER A 361 -2.00 -4.04 -14.19
C SER A 361 -1.13 -4.55 -13.06
N ASP A 362 0.16 -4.19 -13.03
CA ASP A 362 0.95 -4.38 -11.82
C ASP A 362 0.15 -3.81 -10.65
N SER A 363 0.22 -4.47 -9.49
CA SER A 363 -0.52 -4.18 -8.24
C SER A 363 -0.28 -2.79 -7.64
N ASP A 364 0.15 -1.83 -8.46
CA ASP A 364 0.27 -0.43 -8.14
C ASP A 364 -1.12 0.20 -8.13
N SER A 365 -1.64 0.42 -6.91
CA SER A 365 -2.86 1.20 -6.63
C SER A 365 -2.90 2.59 -7.28
N GLY A 366 -1.80 3.05 -7.88
CA GLY A 366 -1.68 4.34 -8.56
C GLY A 366 -2.55 4.48 -9.82
N ALA A 367 -2.83 3.41 -10.56
CA ALA A 367 -3.67 3.50 -11.77
C ALA A 367 -5.12 3.90 -11.46
N LEU A 368 -5.62 3.51 -10.28
CA LEU A 368 -6.97 3.80 -9.81
C LEU A 368 -7.06 5.11 -9.00
N ALA A 369 -5.93 5.70 -8.61
CA ALA A 369 -5.87 6.94 -7.81
C ALA A 369 -6.70 8.10 -8.39
N PRO A 370 -6.73 8.37 -9.72
CA PRO A 370 -7.55 9.44 -10.29
C PRO A 370 -9.06 9.27 -10.04
N LEU A 371 -9.53 8.05 -9.78
CA LEU A 371 -10.91 7.74 -9.38
C LEU A 371 -11.07 7.72 -7.86
N MET A 372 -10.14 7.09 -7.13
CA MET A 372 -10.27 6.89 -5.68
C MET A 372 -10.08 8.17 -4.88
N ASP A 373 -9.09 9.01 -5.23
CA ASP A 373 -8.77 10.19 -4.42
C ASP A 373 -9.94 11.17 -4.34
N PRO A 374 -10.63 11.52 -5.46
CA PRO A 374 -11.80 12.40 -5.39
C PRO A 374 -13.02 11.77 -4.70
N LEU A 375 -13.19 10.45 -4.78
CA LEU A 375 -14.26 9.77 -4.05
C LEU A 375 -13.99 9.78 -2.54
N CYS A 376 -12.73 9.62 -2.14
CA CYS A 376 -12.34 9.61 -0.73
C CYS A 376 -12.55 10.98 -0.06
N THR A 377 -12.40 12.08 -0.81
CA THR A 377 -12.63 13.44 -0.27
C THR A 377 -14.09 13.76 0.03
N VAL A 378 -15.05 13.06 -0.59
CA VAL A 378 -16.49 13.29 -0.38
C VAL A 378 -16.88 13.15 1.09
N LEU A 379 -16.34 12.14 1.78
CA LEU A 379 -16.62 11.94 3.20
C LEU A 379 -16.01 13.05 4.07
N TYR A 380 -14.79 13.48 3.74
CA TYR A 380 -14.14 14.60 4.45
C TYR A 380 -14.95 15.89 4.30
N ASP A 381 -15.41 16.20 3.09
CA ASP A 381 -16.20 17.41 2.82
C ASP A 381 -17.55 17.42 3.56
N ALA A 382 -18.12 16.24 3.82
CA ALA A 382 -19.34 16.09 4.63
C ALA A 382 -19.07 16.19 6.13
N LEU A 383 -17.97 15.59 6.63
CA LEU A 383 -17.63 15.58 8.06
C LEU A 383 -17.13 16.93 8.55
N ARG A 384 -16.28 17.61 7.76
CA ARG A 384 -15.60 18.85 8.11
C ARG A 384 -16.51 19.97 8.63
N PRO A 385 -17.59 20.38 7.94
CA PRO A 385 -18.45 21.45 8.44
C PRO A 385 -19.14 21.09 9.76
N VAL A 386 -19.39 19.81 10.02
CA VAL A 386 -20.07 19.34 11.23
C VAL A 386 -19.11 19.34 12.42
N PHE A 387 -17.93 18.73 12.29
CA PHE A 387 -17.01 18.64 13.44
C PHE A 387 -16.36 19.97 13.82
N ILE A 388 -16.19 20.92 12.89
CA ILE A 388 -15.68 22.27 13.19
C ILE A 388 -16.64 23.04 14.11
N GLN A 389 -17.94 22.77 14.05
CA GLN A 389 -18.94 23.44 14.87
C GLN A 389 -19.07 22.84 16.28
N LEU A 390 -18.50 21.65 16.51
CA LEU A 390 -18.58 20.99 17.81
C LEU A 390 -17.89 21.82 18.89
N GLN A 391 -18.57 21.92 20.02
CA GLN A 391 -18.10 22.62 21.20
C GLN A 391 -17.77 21.66 22.34
N SER A 392 -18.43 20.50 22.38
CA SER A 392 -18.29 19.48 23.42
C SER A 392 -16.99 18.68 23.25
N LEU A 393 -16.23 18.55 24.34
CA LEU A 393 -15.04 17.70 24.39
C LEU A 393 -15.42 16.21 24.27
N ASP A 394 -16.54 15.79 24.84
CA ASP A 394 -16.99 14.39 24.84
C ASP A 394 -17.28 13.88 23.44
N GLU A 395 -17.98 14.69 22.64
CA GLU A 395 -18.30 14.33 21.26
C GLU A 395 -17.04 14.26 20.39
N LEU A 396 -16.08 15.17 20.61
CA LEU A 396 -14.80 15.16 19.90
C LEU A 396 -13.94 13.93 20.27
N CYS A 397 -13.83 13.60 21.57
CA CYS A 397 -13.13 12.38 22.01
C CYS A 397 -13.79 11.12 21.46
N GLY A 398 -15.11 11.03 21.49
CA GLY A 398 -15.84 9.90 20.92
C GLY A 398 -15.60 9.72 19.42
N LEU A 399 -15.43 10.82 18.66
CA LEU A 399 -15.08 10.74 17.24
C LEU A 399 -13.65 10.29 17.00
N VAL A 400 -12.70 10.74 17.83
CA VAL A 400 -11.32 10.24 17.79
C VAL A 400 -11.30 8.74 18.04
N ASP A 401 -12.00 8.26 19.08
CA ASP A 401 -12.07 6.84 19.40
C ASP A 401 -12.65 6.01 18.24
N ILE A 402 -13.74 6.48 17.63
CA ILE A 402 -14.36 5.82 16.47
C ILE A 402 -13.39 5.78 15.28
N LEU A 403 -12.78 6.90 14.91
CA LEU A 403 -11.90 6.95 13.74
C LEU A 403 -10.62 6.13 13.96
N GLN A 404 -10.03 6.19 15.15
CA GLN A 404 -8.78 5.53 15.45
C GLN A 404 -8.96 4.02 15.63
N HIS A 405 -9.83 3.60 16.54
CA HIS A 405 -9.93 2.19 16.92
C HIS A 405 -10.92 1.43 16.02
N GLU A 406 -12.12 1.97 15.80
CA GLU A 406 -13.14 1.25 15.02
C GLU A 406 -12.86 1.30 13.51
N VAL A 407 -12.45 2.45 12.97
CA VAL A 407 -12.28 2.62 11.52
C VAL A 407 -10.87 2.25 11.06
N LEU A 408 -9.84 2.93 11.57
CA LEU A 408 -8.46 2.76 11.09
C LEU A 408 -7.84 1.42 11.52
N GLU A 409 -7.99 1.03 12.79
CA GLU A 409 -7.42 -0.23 13.29
C GLU A 409 -8.25 -1.45 12.89
N GLU A 410 -9.57 -1.45 13.14
CA GLU A 410 -10.40 -2.64 12.88
C GLU A 410 -10.86 -2.78 11.42
N GLN A 411 -11.55 -1.77 10.86
CA GLN A 411 -12.16 -1.92 9.53
C GLN A 411 -11.13 -1.86 8.40
N LEU A 412 -10.21 -0.90 8.45
CA LEU A 412 -9.21 -0.70 7.40
C LEU A 412 -8.11 -1.77 7.46
N GLY A 413 -7.72 -2.21 8.68
CA GLY A 413 -6.78 -3.31 8.88
C GLY A 413 -7.26 -4.66 8.33
N ARG A 414 -8.58 -4.93 8.34
CA ARG A 414 -9.17 -6.18 7.83
C ARG A 414 -9.38 -6.20 6.31
N ARG A 415 -9.56 -5.04 5.67
CA ARG A 415 -10.06 -4.93 4.28
C ARG A 415 -8.96 -4.80 3.20
N GLY A 416 -7.69 -4.71 3.59
CA GLY A 416 -6.53 -4.84 2.68
C GLY A 416 -6.30 -3.66 1.70
N ASP A 417 -5.57 -3.93 0.61
CA ASP A 417 -5.04 -2.91 -0.32
C ASP A 417 -6.11 -2.14 -1.11
N ALA A 418 -7.29 -2.73 -1.34
CA ALA A 418 -8.39 -2.08 -2.06
C ALA A 418 -8.94 -0.82 -1.38
N VAL A 419 -8.72 -0.69 -0.06
CA VAL A 419 -9.17 0.45 0.76
C VAL A 419 -8.01 1.39 1.12
N ALA A 420 -6.77 1.05 0.70
CA ALA A 420 -5.59 1.86 0.98
C ALA A 420 -5.71 3.36 0.60
N PRO A 421 -6.36 3.73 -0.53
CA PRO A 421 -6.53 5.15 -0.90
C PRO A 421 -7.34 5.98 0.11
N LEU A 422 -8.18 5.35 0.93
CA LEU A 422 -8.98 6.04 1.94
C LEU A 422 -8.16 6.44 3.17
N ARG A 423 -7.06 5.73 3.44
CA ARG A 423 -6.24 5.91 4.65
C ARG A 423 -5.69 7.34 4.82
N PRO A 424 -5.10 7.99 3.79
CA PRO A 424 -4.58 9.35 3.94
C PRO A 424 -5.67 10.37 4.28
N VAL A 425 -6.88 10.21 3.71
CA VAL A 425 -8.00 11.12 3.97
C VAL A 425 -8.53 10.94 5.40
N LEU A 426 -8.64 9.70 5.88
CA LEU A 426 -9.07 9.43 7.26
C LEU A 426 -8.04 9.90 8.29
N LEU A 427 -6.75 9.71 8.04
CA LEU A 427 -5.69 10.23 8.91
C LEU A 427 -5.69 11.76 8.96
N ARG A 428 -5.88 12.43 7.82
CA ARG A 428 -6.07 13.88 7.78
C ARG A 428 -7.30 14.31 8.57
N THR A 429 -8.42 13.60 8.42
CA THR A 429 -9.66 13.88 9.16
C THR A 429 -9.45 13.74 10.67
N LEU A 430 -8.76 12.69 11.10
CA LEU A 430 -8.39 12.44 12.49
C LEU A 430 -7.51 13.58 13.03
N ALA A 431 -6.49 14.00 12.28
CA ALA A 431 -5.62 15.10 12.65
C ALA A 431 -6.39 16.42 12.83
N ASP A 432 -7.29 16.76 11.90
CA ASP A 432 -8.12 17.97 11.99
C ASP A 432 -9.06 17.93 13.23
N ILE A 433 -9.60 16.75 13.56
CA ILE A 433 -10.43 16.55 14.77
C ILE A 433 -9.59 16.67 16.04
N GLN A 434 -8.37 16.13 16.06
CA GLN A 434 -7.44 16.24 17.18
C GLN A 434 -6.95 17.68 17.40
N GLU A 435 -6.70 18.43 16.32
CA GLU A 435 -6.39 19.87 16.39
C GLU A 435 -7.58 20.64 16.98
N ARG A 436 -8.79 20.34 16.51
CA ARG A 436 -10.02 20.93 17.06
C ARG A 436 -10.20 20.58 18.55
N LEU A 437 -9.96 19.34 18.94
CA LEU A 437 -10.01 18.86 20.33
C LEU A 437 -9.00 19.62 21.20
N THR A 438 -7.77 19.78 20.71
CA THR A 438 -6.71 20.55 21.38
C THR A 438 -7.13 22.00 21.61
N PHE A 439 -7.66 22.66 20.59
CA PHE A 439 -8.16 24.03 20.70
C PHE A 439 -9.31 24.15 21.72
N ARG A 440 -10.28 23.22 21.67
CA ARG A 440 -11.40 23.20 22.62
C ARG A 440 -10.94 22.88 24.04
N ALA A 441 -9.93 22.02 24.22
CA ALA A 441 -9.36 21.71 25.51
C ALA A 441 -8.68 22.94 26.14
N GLN A 442 -7.89 23.69 25.35
CA GLN A 442 -7.29 24.95 25.82
C GLN A 442 -8.36 25.97 26.23
N ALA A 443 -9.42 26.11 25.42
CA ALA A 443 -10.55 26.99 25.75
C ALA A 443 -11.25 26.54 27.04
N PHE A 444 -11.50 25.24 27.21
CA PHE A 444 -12.09 24.66 28.41
C PHE A 444 -11.23 24.90 29.66
N ILE A 445 -9.91 24.68 29.58
CA ILE A 445 -8.99 24.96 30.69
C ILE A 445 -9.06 26.45 31.06
N LYS A 446 -9.07 27.33 30.06
CA LYS A 446 -9.13 28.78 30.29
C LYS A 446 -10.47 29.18 30.94
N GLU A 447 -11.59 28.72 30.42
CA GLU A 447 -12.92 29.13 30.89
C GLU A 447 -13.30 28.48 32.22
N GLU A 448 -13.14 27.17 32.35
CA GLU A 448 -13.62 26.38 33.50
C GLU A 448 -12.60 26.23 34.62
N VAL A 449 -11.30 26.41 34.36
CA VAL A 449 -10.24 26.28 35.40
C VAL A 449 -9.65 27.64 35.78
N THR A 450 -9.17 28.43 34.81
CA THR A 450 -8.57 29.74 35.12
C THR A 450 -9.61 30.83 35.38
N GLY A 451 -10.73 30.79 34.65
CA GLY A 451 -11.83 31.75 34.76
C GLY A 451 -12.83 31.43 35.87
N PHE A 452 -12.64 30.31 36.59
CA PHE A 452 -13.59 29.86 37.60
C PHE A 452 -13.75 30.88 38.72
N GLN A 453 -15.00 31.30 38.96
CA GLN A 453 -15.35 32.18 40.07
C GLN A 453 -15.91 31.35 41.24
N PRO A 454 -15.22 31.33 42.40
CA PRO A 454 -15.66 30.55 43.54
C PRO A 454 -17.01 31.05 44.06
N LYS A 455 -18.00 30.16 44.21
CA LYS A 455 -19.27 30.51 44.86
C LYS A 455 -19.09 30.55 46.37
N ALA A 456 -20.02 31.20 47.07
CA ALA A 456 -20.01 31.28 48.54
C ALA A 456 -20.09 29.90 49.21
N GLU A 457 -20.67 28.90 48.54
CA GLU A 457 -20.75 27.50 48.97
C GLU A 457 -19.43 26.75 48.79
N ASP A 458 -18.69 27.02 47.71
CA ASP A 458 -17.38 26.41 47.45
C ASP A 458 -16.32 26.87 48.45
N LEU A 459 -16.46 28.11 48.95
CA LEU A 459 -15.58 28.72 49.94
C LEU A 459 -15.93 28.34 51.39
N ASP A 460 -17.11 27.76 51.64
CA ASP A 460 -17.53 27.30 52.97
C ASP A 460 -17.09 25.86 53.26
N TYR A 461 -15.84 25.58 52.91
CA TYR A 461 -15.28 24.24 52.94
C TYR A 461 -15.25 23.57 54.33
N PRO A 462 -14.95 24.27 55.45
CA PRO A 462 -14.98 23.66 56.78
C PRO A 462 -16.37 23.09 57.12
N ASN A 463 -17.43 23.87 56.91
CA ASN A 463 -18.81 23.44 57.19
C ASN A 463 -19.28 22.36 56.21
N LYS A 464 -18.79 22.39 54.96
CA LYS A 464 -19.05 21.33 53.98
C LYS A 464 -18.50 19.98 54.46
N LEU A 465 -17.28 19.97 55.00
CA LEU A 465 -16.67 18.75 55.55
C LEU A 465 -17.37 18.27 56.83
N VAL A 466 -17.77 19.18 57.73
CA VAL A 466 -18.51 18.82 58.95
C VAL A 466 -19.86 18.19 58.60
N ARG A 467 -20.62 18.77 57.67
CA ARG A 467 -21.90 18.19 57.21
C ARG A 467 -21.72 16.80 56.60
N LEU A 468 -20.63 16.57 55.86
CA LEU A 468 -20.30 15.26 55.29
C LEU A 468 -19.88 14.25 56.37
N ALA A 469 -19.22 14.70 57.45
CA ALA A 469 -18.84 13.86 58.58
C ALA A 469 -20.03 13.53 59.51
N GLU A 470 -21.03 14.42 59.59
CA GLU A 470 -22.24 14.28 60.41
C GLU A 470 -23.37 13.48 59.73
N GLN A 471 -23.25 13.17 58.43
CA GLN A 471 -24.21 12.35 57.68
C GLN A 471 -23.64 10.97 57.32
N PRO A 472 -23.55 10.01 58.27
CA PRO A 472 -23.15 8.64 57.97
C PRO A 472 -24.30 7.75 57.41
N ASP A 473 -25.57 8.18 57.51
CA ASP A 473 -26.76 7.32 57.33
C ASP A 473 -27.35 7.23 55.90
N ALA A 474 -26.65 7.70 54.86
CA ALA A 474 -27.02 7.42 53.47
C ALA A 474 -26.13 6.34 52.82
N ALA A 475 -25.33 5.63 53.61
CA ALA A 475 -24.52 4.49 53.17
C ALA A 475 -25.38 3.22 53.07
N VAL A 476 -26.17 3.13 52.00
CA VAL A 476 -26.37 1.81 51.38
C VAL A 476 -25.03 1.44 50.73
N PRO A 477 -24.44 0.27 51.02
CA PRO A 477 -23.16 -0.15 50.46
C PRO A 477 -23.36 -0.63 49.02
N ASP A 478 -23.74 0.29 48.12
CA ASP A 478 -23.50 0.12 46.70
C ASP A 478 -22.14 0.75 46.39
N SER A 479 -21.24 -0.05 45.80
CA SER A 479 -19.87 0.34 45.41
C SER A 479 -19.78 1.56 44.49
N HIS A 480 -20.91 2.08 44.00
CA HIS A 480 -21.01 3.31 43.22
C HIS A 480 -21.16 4.59 44.07
N ALA A 481 -21.63 4.50 45.31
CA ALA A 481 -21.86 5.67 46.19
C ALA A 481 -20.57 6.24 46.80
N ASP A 482 -19.58 5.38 47.10
CA ASP A 482 -18.26 5.83 47.58
C ASP A 482 -17.51 6.67 46.55
N SER A 483 -17.65 6.33 45.26
CA SER A 483 -17.09 7.11 44.15
C SER A 483 -17.75 8.49 44.05
N LEU A 484 -19.08 8.58 44.18
CA LEU A 484 -19.83 9.84 44.14
C LEU A 484 -19.47 10.75 45.34
N ASN A 485 -19.28 10.19 46.53
CA ASN A 485 -18.86 10.92 47.72
C ASN A 485 -17.40 11.43 47.66
N ALA A 486 -16.53 10.80 46.88
CA ALA A 486 -15.19 11.31 46.64
C ALA A 486 -15.23 12.61 45.82
N TYR A 487 -16.03 12.68 44.75
CA TYR A 487 -16.14 13.86 43.89
C TYR A 487 -16.79 15.07 44.56
N THR A 488 -17.69 14.88 45.53
CA THR A 488 -18.33 16.00 46.27
C THR A 488 -17.36 16.78 47.14
N THR A 489 -16.27 16.13 47.55
CA THR A 489 -15.21 16.71 48.38
C THR A 489 -14.20 17.51 47.54
N TRP A 490 -14.16 17.30 46.23
CA TRP A 490 -13.20 17.97 45.35
C TRP A 490 -13.61 19.41 45.07
N TYR A 491 -12.61 20.28 44.96
CA TYR A 491 -12.83 21.63 44.50
C TYR A 491 -13.14 21.61 42.99
N PRO A 492 -14.18 22.32 42.49
CA PRO A 492 -14.64 22.13 41.11
C PRO A 492 -13.55 22.28 40.03
N PRO A 493 -12.62 23.27 40.09
CA PRO A 493 -11.47 23.33 39.19
C PRO A 493 -10.59 22.07 39.17
N VAL A 494 -10.40 21.40 40.32
CA VAL A 494 -9.64 20.13 40.39
C VAL A 494 -10.39 19.04 39.64
N GLN A 495 -11.71 18.94 39.83
CA GLN A 495 -12.54 17.98 39.13
C GLN A 495 -12.53 18.22 37.61
N GLN A 496 -12.70 19.48 37.17
CA GLN A 496 -12.70 19.81 35.74
C GLN A 496 -11.35 19.55 35.09
N THR A 497 -10.24 19.87 35.78
CA THR A 497 -8.89 19.54 35.30
C THR A 497 -8.72 18.04 35.12
N LEU A 498 -9.04 17.22 36.13
CA LEU A 498 -8.87 15.77 36.05
C LEU A 498 -9.77 15.12 34.99
N LEU A 499 -11.02 15.58 34.87
CA LEU A 499 -11.94 15.14 33.82
C LEU A 499 -11.36 15.43 32.43
N CYS A 500 -10.86 16.64 32.21
CA CYS A 500 -10.21 17.04 30.96
C CYS A 500 -9.00 16.15 30.64
N LEU A 501 -8.09 15.95 31.61
CA LEU A 501 -6.91 15.10 31.41
C LEU A 501 -7.26 13.64 31.09
N SER A 502 -8.23 13.07 31.80
CA SER A 502 -8.67 11.69 31.56
C SER A 502 -9.19 11.47 30.14
N LYS A 503 -9.89 12.46 29.58
CA LYS A 503 -10.42 12.43 28.21
C LYS A 503 -9.33 12.60 27.16
N LEU A 504 -8.36 13.49 27.40
CA LEU A 504 -7.33 13.82 26.42
C LEU A 504 -6.24 12.74 26.32
N TYR A 505 -5.97 12.00 27.40
CA TYR A 505 -4.84 11.08 27.49
C TYR A 505 -4.79 10.02 26.38
N ARG A 506 -5.95 9.51 25.94
CA ARG A 506 -6.04 8.51 24.86
C ARG A 506 -6.36 9.09 23.49
N CYS A 507 -6.76 10.37 23.42
CA CYS A 507 -7.27 10.98 22.19
C CYS A 507 -6.24 11.84 21.46
N VAL A 508 -5.13 12.20 22.10
CA VAL A 508 -4.17 13.18 21.59
C VAL A 508 -2.75 12.63 21.69
N GLU A 509 -1.86 13.05 20.78
CA GLU A 509 -0.44 12.68 20.82
C GLU A 509 0.21 13.03 22.16
N ALA A 510 1.10 12.16 22.64
CA ALA A 510 1.73 12.28 23.97
C ALA A 510 2.39 13.65 24.22
N LYS A 511 3.01 14.25 23.19
CA LYS A 511 3.66 15.56 23.30
C LYS A 511 2.65 16.71 23.44
N VAL A 512 1.55 16.67 22.70
CA VAL A 512 0.49 17.67 22.79
C VAL A 512 -0.25 17.51 24.13
N PHE A 513 -0.50 16.27 24.56
CA PHE A 513 -1.04 15.98 25.88
C PHE A 513 -0.15 16.51 27.00
N ALA A 514 1.18 16.31 26.93
CA ALA A 514 2.11 16.82 27.93
C ALA A 514 2.01 18.35 28.10
N GLY A 515 1.89 19.10 27.00
CA GLY A 515 1.69 20.55 27.04
C GLY A 515 0.36 20.96 27.67
N LEU A 516 -0.75 20.37 27.21
CA LEU A 516 -2.07 20.64 27.78
C LEU A 516 -2.15 20.26 29.26
N ALA A 517 -1.51 19.16 29.65
CA ALA A 517 -1.45 18.69 31.02
C ALA A 517 -0.64 19.61 31.93
N GLN A 518 0.50 20.10 31.43
CA GLN A 518 1.34 21.08 32.12
C GLN A 518 0.53 22.36 32.38
N ASP A 519 -0.12 22.92 31.35
CA ASP A 519 -0.97 24.12 31.45
C ASP A 519 -2.16 23.93 32.40
N ALA A 520 -2.89 22.82 32.28
CA ALA A 520 -4.07 22.53 33.09
C ALA A 520 -3.74 22.38 34.57
N VAL A 521 -2.67 21.63 34.90
CA VAL A 521 -2.24 21.40 36.28
C VAL A 521 -1.68 22.69 36.90
N SER A 522 -0.89 23.46 36.15
CA SER A 522 -0.36 24.75 36.61
C SER A 522 -1.50 25.74 36.91
N SER A 523 -2.44 25.86 35.98
CA SER A 523 -3.64 26.69 36.12
C SER A 523 -4.50 26.26 37.32
N CYS A 524 -4.73 24.95 37.46
CA CYS A 524 -5.49 24.39 38.58
C CYS A 524 -4.82 24.71 39.93
N ALA A 525 -3.51 24.48 40.05
CA ALA A 525 -2.76 24.78 41.26
C ALA A 525 -2.83 26.27 41.63
N ALA A 526 -2.75 27.18 40.65
CA ALA A 526 -2.91 28.62 40.87
C ALA A 526 -4.33 28.99 41.36
N THR A 527 -5.37 28.45 40.73
CA THR A 527 -6.77 28.68 41.16
C THR A 527 -7.02 28.14 42.57
N VAL A 528 -6.48 26.97 42.92
CA VAL A 528 -6.56 26.39 44.26
C VAL A 528 -5.84 27.26 45.29
N GLN A 529 -4.66 27.82 44.99
CA GLN A 529 -3.98 28.77 45.88
C GLN A 529 -4.81 30.03 46.13
N MET A 530 -5.46 30.57 45.09
CA MET A 530 -6.34 31.73 45.23
C MET A 530 -7.54 31.40 46.11
N ALA A 531 -8.17 30.24 45.89
CA ALA A 531 -9.27 29.75 46.70
C ALA A 531 -8.85 29.53 48.16
N ALA A 532 -7.67 28.96 48.41
CA ALA A 532 -7.13 28.78 49.76
C ALA A 532 -6.97 30.11 50.52
N ARG A 533 -6.50 31.17 49.84
CA ARG A 533 -6.43 32.52 50.43
C ARG A 533 -7.81 33.09 50.75
N ALA A 534 -8.80 32.84 49.89
CA ALA A 534 -10.18 33.26 50.13
C ALA A 534 -10.84 32.51 51.30
N VAL A 535 -10.66 31.18 51.37
CA VAL A 535 -11.08 30.36 52.52
C VAL A 535 -10.40 30.85 53.80
N GLY A 536 -9.10 31.16 53.73
CA GLY A 536 -8.34 31.68 54.87
C GLY A 536 -8.84 33.02 55.41
N ARG A 537 -9.33 33.91 54.54
CA ARG A 537 -9.95 35.19 54.93
C ARG A 537 -11.33 35.02 55.55
N ARG A 538 -12.09 34.00 55.13
CA ARG A 538 -13.47 33.76 55.58
C ARG A 538 -13.55 32.96 56.88
N SER A 539 -12.72 31.93 57.02
CA SER A 539 -12.77 30.96 58.12
C SER A 539 -11.59 31.13 59.07
N SER A 540 -10.44 30.54 58.74
CA SER A 540 -9.18 30.79 59.43
C SER A 540 -7.99 30.55 58.51
N SER A 541 -6.85 31.19 58.80
CA SER A 541 -5.60 30.96 58.06
C SER A 541 -5.24 29.47 57.98
N MET A 542 -5.51 28.72 59.05
CA MET A 542 -5.28 27.27 59.12
C MET A 542 -6.21 26.48 58.20
N ASP A 543 -7.49 26.82 58.17
CA ASP A 543 -8.47 26.17 57.29
C ASP A 543 -8.12 26.40 55.80
N GLY A 544 -7.57 27.57 55.47
CA GLY A 544 -7.01 27.86 54.14
C GLY A 544 -5.79 27.00 53.79
N GLN A 545 -4.86 26.83 54.73
CA GLN A 545 -3.68 25.98 54.55
C GLN A 545 -4.05 24.49 54.42
N LEU A 546 -4.95 23.98 55.28
CA LEU A 546 -5.43 22.60 55.23
C LEU A 546 -6.25 22.32 53.97
N PHE A 547 -7.06 23.28 53.51
CA PHE A 547 -7.73 23.21 52.22
C PHE A 547 -6.73 23.06 51.08
N LEU A 548 -5.70 23.91 51.04
CA LEU A 548 -4.66 23.86 50.01
C LEU A 548 -3.94 22.50 50.01
N ILE A 549 -3.50 22.02 51.18
CA ILE A 549 -2.84 20.72 51.31
C ILE A 549 -3.75 19.60 50.79
N LYS A 550 -5.03 19.58 51.20
CA LYS A 550 -5.98 18.55 50.77
C LYS A 550 -6.16 18.54 49.24
N GLN A 551 -6.41 19.69 48.62
CA GLN A 551 -6.66 19.77 47.18
C GLN A 551 -5.41 19.45 46.34
N LEU A 552 -4.22 19.88 46.77
CA LEU A 552 -2.96 19.55 46.08
C LEU A 552 -2.59 18.07 46.21
N LEU A 553 -2.89 17.43 47.34
CA LEU A 553 -2.70 15.98 47.51
C LEU A 553 -3.61 15.19 46.56
N ILE A 554 -4.89 15.57 46.47
CA ILE A 554 -5.84 14.97 45.53
C ILE A 554 -5.32 15.14 44.10
N LEU A 555 -4.94 16.36 43.71
CA LEU A 555 -4.41 16.61 42.37
C LEU A 555 -3.17 15.77 42.07
N ARG A 556 -2.21 15.68 43.01
CA ARG A 556 -0.99 14.88 42.86
C ARG A 556 -1.27 13.39 42.71
N GLU A 557 -2.17 12.84 43.52
CA GLU A 557 -2.50 11.42 43.49
C GLU A 557 -3.23 11.05 42.20
N GLN A 558 -4.18 11.88 41.76
CA GLN A 558 -5.00 11.61 40.58
C GLN A 558 -4.25 11.83 39.26
N ILE A 559 -3.15 12.58 39.24
CA ILE A 559 -2.31 12.71 38.04
C ILE A 559 -1.18 11.67 37.94
N ALA A 560 -0.94 10.89 39.01
CA ALA A 560 0.10 9.86 39.03
C ALA A 560 -0.10 8.72 38.01
N PRO A 561 -1.33 8.25 37.71
CA PRO A 561 -1.57 7.19 36.73
C PRO A 561 -1.26 7.57 35.28
N PHE A 562 -1.17 8.87 34.96
CA PHE A 562 -0.85 9.29 33.60
C PHE A 562 0.64 9.07 33.32
N GLU A 563 0.96 8.10 32.47
CA GLU A 563 2.31 7.80 31.96
C GLU A 563 2.77 8.88 30.96
N ALA A 564 2.85 10.13 31.40
CA ALA A 564 3.36 11.25 30.62
C ALA A 564 4.18 12.20 31.49
N ASP A 565 5.21 12.77 30.89
CA ASP A 565 6.00 13.85 31.48
C ASP A 565 5.24 15.16 31.28
N PHE A 566 4.76 15.77 32.37
CA PHE A 566 3.98 17.02 32.31
C PHE A 566 4.94 18.20 32.21
N SER A 567 5.83 18.13 31.22
CA SER A 567 6.94 19.05 31.06
C SER A 567 6.96 19.69 29.68
N VAL A 568 7.10 21.01 29.66
CA VAL A 568 7.24 21.82 28.44
C VAL A 568 8.57 22.54 28.47
N THR A 569 9.29 22.51 27.34
CA THR A 569 10.51 23.31 27.14
C THR A 569 10.10 24.68 26.61
N GLU A 570 10.05 25.68 27.49
CA GLU A 570 9.92 27.08 27.08
C GLU A 570 11.28 27.60 26.64
N LYS A 571 11.28 28.32 25.51
CA LYS A 571 12.49 28.94 24.97
C LYS A 571 12.45 30.43 25.29
N ASP A 572 13.08 30.80 26.39
CA ASP A 572 13.18 32.19 26.82
C ASP A 572 14.48 32.83 26.32
N LEU A 573 14.48 34.15 26.26
CA LEU A 573 15.68 34.94 26.00
C LEU A 573 16.24 35.42 27.34
N ASP A 574 17.45 34.99 27.68
CA ASP A 574 18.13 35.40 28.90
C ASP A 574 18.85 36.75 28.72
N PHE A 575 18.35 37.76 29.46
CA PHE A 575 18.90 39.12 29.53
C PHE A 575 19.82 39.34 30.74
N THR A 576 20.06 38.32 31.57
CA THR A 576 20.81 38.46 32.84
C THR A 576 22.22 39.01 32.58
N HIS A 577 22.86 38.55 31.52
CA HIS A 577 24.16 39.05 31.07
C HIS A 577 24.09 40.45 30.45
N MET A 578 22.95 40.86 29.87
CA MET A 578 22.76 42.21 29.33
C MET A 578 22.64 43.28 30.41
N ARG A 579 22.16 42.95 31.61
CA ARG A 579 22.14 43.88 32.75
C ARG A 579 23.54 44.42 33.08
N ASP A 580 24.55 43.57 33.02
CA ASP A 580 25.94 43.97 33.27
C ASP A 580 26.55 44.75 32.10
N HIS A 581 26.04 44.56 30.87
CA HIS A 581 26.41 45.39 29.72
C HIS A 581 25.75 46.77 29.82
N LEU A 582 24.46 46.86 30.20
CA LEU A 582 23.77 48.13 30.46
C LEU A 582 24.45 48.92 31.58
N ARG A 583 24.87 48.27 32.67
CA ARG A 583 25.65 48.91 33.75
C ARG A 583 26.99 49.44 33.26
N ARG A 584 27.69 48.72 32.38
CA ARG A 584 28.98 49.16 31.79
C ARG A 584 28.80 50.33 30.79
N ILE A 585 27.72 50.32 30.02
CA ILE A 585 27.35 51.43 29.12
C ILE A 585 27.00 52.68 29.93
N LEU A 586 26.19 52.55 31.00
CA LEU A 586 25.87 53.64 31.93
C LEU A 586 27.11 54.15 32.67
N ALA A 587 28.14 53.32 32.87
CA ALA A 587 29.44 53.69 33.41
C ALA A 587 30.43 54.24 32.37
N GLY A 588 29.98 54.53 31.14
CA GLY A 588 30.78 55.21 30.11
C GLY A 588 31.69 54.31 29.26
N MET A 589 31.58 52.98 29.38
CA MET A 589 32.34 52.05 28.54
C MET A 589 31.56 51.70 27.26
N LEU A 590 32.11 52.06 26.10
CA LEU A 590 31.58 51.66 24.80
C LEU A 590 31.83 50.16 24.54
N SER A 591 30.81 49.34 24.77
CA SER A 591 30.81 47.90 24.44
C SER A 591 29.57 47.59 23.60
N LEU A 592 29.77 46.91 22.47
CA LEU A 592 28.69 46.44 21.59
C LEU A 592 27.75 45.50 22.36
N PRO A 593 26.41 45.66 22.27
CA PRO A 593 25.48 44.77 22.96
C PRO A 593 25.61 43.34 22.44
N GLY A 594 25.95 42.41 23.33
CA GLY A 594 25.87 40.97 23.03
C GLY A 594 24.41 40.55 22.87
N ALA A 595 24.11 39.76 21.83
CA ALA A 595 22.77 39.24 21.58
C ALA A 595 22.24 38.42 22.78
N PRO A 596 20.92 38.43 23.06
CA PRO A 596 20.32 37.59 24.10
C PRO A 596 20.63 36.12 23.88
N ARG A 597 20.95 35.42 24.97
CA ARG A 597 21.17 33.97 24.92
C ARG A 597 19.81 33.28 24.94
N LEU A 598 19.64 32.27 24.09
CA LEU A 598 18.49 31.38 24.16
C LEU A 598 18.66 30.47 25.38
N MET A 599 17.74 30.54 26.34
CA MET A 599 17.68 29.70 27.52
C MET A 599 16.46 28.78 27.40
N GLU A 600 16.70 27.47 27.46
CA GLU A 600 15.64 26.48 27.40
C GLU A 600 15.26 26.11 28.85
N ASN A 601 14.10 26.59 29.30
CA ASN A 601 13.56 26.31 30.62
C ASN A 601 12.58 25.13 30.52
N LEU A 602 12.90 24.01 31.20
CA LEU A 602 11.98 22.89 31.32
C LEU A 602 11.03 23.12 32.51
N ILE A 603 9.77 23.43 32.23
CA ILE A 603 8.75 23.63 33.25
C ILE A 603 8.02 22.31 33.46
N ASP A 604 8.19 21.71 34.64
CA ASP A 604 7.57 20.44 35.02
C ASP A 604 6.49 20.69 36.08
N SER A 605 5.22 20.58 35.67
CA SER A 605 4.08 20.85 36.56
C SER A 605 3.98 19.86 37.72
N LYS A 606 4.49 18.63 37.58
CA LYS A 606 4.52 17.66 38.69
C LYS A 606 5.52 18.11 39.76
N LYS A 607 6.72 18.57 39.35
CA LYS A 607 7.73 19.10 40.29
C LYS A 607 7.30 20.41 40.96
N GLU A 608 6.72 21.35 40.21
CA GLU A 608 6.22 22.60 40.81
C GLU A 608 5.04 22.33 41.76
N LEU A 609 4.18 21.37 41.45
CA LEU A 609 3.12 20.92 42.36
C LEU A 609 3.70 20.35 43.67
N GLU A 610 4.72 19.49 43.60
CA GLU A 610 5.36 18.93 44.80
C GLU A 610 6.08 20.00 45.62
N LYS A 611 6.75 20.95 44.98
CA LYS A 611 7.40 22.10 45.62
C LYS A 611 6.39 22.99 46.33
N LEU A 612 5.25 23.28 45.68
CA LEU A 612 4.15 24.04 46.28
C LEU A 612 3.53 23.32 47.47
N LEU A 613 3.28 22.01 47.35
CA LEU A 613 2.77 21.18 48.43
C LEU A 613 3.72 21.20 49.62
N LYS A 614 5.02 20.96 49.39
CA LYS A 614 6.06 20.99 50.44
C LYS A 614 6.12 22.35 51.13
N ALA A 615 6.17 23.44 50.37
CA ALA A 615 6.20 24.79 50.93
C ALA A 615 4.96 25.09 51.78
N THR A 616 3.77 24.65 51.33
CA THR A 616 2.53 24.82 52.09
C THR A 616 2.55 24.02 53.40
N CYS A 617 3.03 22.77 53.35
CA CYS A 617 3.19 21.93 54.54
C CYS A 617 4.19 22.54 55.54
N GLU A 618 5.34 23.07 55.08
CA GLU A 618 6.31 23.74 55.94
C GLU A 618 5.73 24.99 56.61
N VAL A 619 4.99 25.80 55.86
CA VAL A 619 4.29 26.99 56.39
C VAL A 619 3.25 26.58 57.43
N PHE A 620 2.49 25.51 57.20
CA PHE A 620 1.52 24.98 58.15
C PHE A 620 2.20 24.45 59.42
N ILE A 621 3.23 23.60 59.27
CA ILE A 621 4.02 23.06 60.40
C ILE A 621 4.57 24.19 61.25
N MET A 622 5.13 25.23 60.63
CA MET A 622 5.67 26.39 61.34
C MET A 622 4.56 27.18 62.03
N ALA A 623 3.39 27.37 61.41
CA ALA A 623 2.26 28.05 62.02
C ALA A 623 1.75 27.32 63.28
N VAL A 624 1.63 25.99 63.23
CA VAL A 624 1.22 25.17 64.38
C VAL A 624 2.31 25.16 65.46
N THR A 625 3.59 25.09 65.06
CA THR A 625 4.72 25.17 66.00
C THR A 625 4.71 26.52 66.74
N LYS A 626 4.49 27.63 66.03
CA LYS A 626 4.38 28.94 66.68
C LYS A 626 3.15 29.03 67.58
N LEU A 627 1.99 28.55 67.13
CA LEU A 627 0.78 28.54 67.95
C LEU A 627 0.99 27.83 69.30
N THR A 628 1.83 26.80 69.33
CA THR A 628 2.09 26.00 70.53
C THR A 628 3.25 26.50 71.39
N VAL A 629 4.40 26.83 70.79
CA VAL A 629 5.65 27.12 71.51
C VAL A 629 6.27 28.50 71.20
N GLU A 630 5.54 29.44 70.57
CA GLU A 630 6.05 30.82 70.30
C GLU A 630 6.67 31.51 71.52
N PRO A 631 6.09 31.46 72.75
CA PRO A 631 6.70 32.07 73.92
C PRO A 631 8.12 31.53 74.20
N MET A 632 8.32 30.21 74.04
CA MET A 632 9.63 29.56 74.19
C MET A 632 10.58 29.93 73.06
N LEU A 633 10.11 29.94 71.81
CA LEU A 633 10.94 30.34 70.66
C LEU A 633 11.41 31.80 70.77
N SER A 634 10.53 32.71 71.20
CA SER A 634 10.87 34.12 71.44
C SER A 634 11.93 34.25 72.56
N PHE A 635 11.78 33.48 73.63
CA PHE A 635 12.76 33.44 74.71
C PHE A 635 14.12 32.90 74.24
N ILE A 636 14.15 31.75 73.55
CA ILE A 636 15.36 31.15 72.98
C ILE A 636 16.08 32.14 72.04
N THR A 637 15.32 32.87 71.23
CA THR A 637 15.89 33.87 70.31
C THR A 637 16.56 35.01 71.07
N LYS A 638 15.92 35.52 72.14
CA LYS A 638 16.50 36.56 73.01
C LYS A 638 17.74 36.05 73.75
N VAL A 639 17.70 34.84 74.27
CA VAL A 639 18.85 34.17 74.92
C VAL A 639 20.01 34.00 73.95
N THR A 640 19.73 33.57 72.72
CA THR A 640 20.75 33.41 71.68
C THR A 640 21.38 34.75 71.30
N ALA A 641 20.57 35.80 71.10
CA ALA A 641 21.05 37.15 70.82
C ALA A 641 21.95 37.69 71.95
N VAL A 642 21.58 37.41 73.19
CA VAL A 642 22.38 37.75 74.38
C VAL A 642 23.68 36.98 74.41
N ARG A 643 23.69 35.67 74.14
CA ARG A 643 24.90 34.85 74.10
C ARG A 643 25.87 35.34 73.02
N VAL A 644 25.35 35.68 71.84
CA VAL A 644 26.13 36.30 70.77
C VAL A 644 26.67 37.67 71.21
N ALA A 645 25.86 38.53 71.82
CA ALA A 645 26.33 39.83 72.33
C ALA A 645 27.34 39.70 73.50
N SER A 646 27.24 38.64 74.29
CA SER A 646 28.13 38.36 75.43
C SER A 646 29.48 37.79 75.00
N SER A 647 29.53 37.10 73.84
CA SER A 647 30.81 36.74 73.20
C SER A 647 31.63 37.96 72.74
N LEU A 648 30.97 39.10 72.48
CA LEU A 648 31.62 40.37 72.14
C LEU A 648 31.99 41.21 73.38
N ASN A 649 31.34 40.99 74.52
CA ASN A 649 31.58 41.69 75.79
C ASN A 649 31.34 40.74 76.99
N PRO A 650 32.40 40.21 77.64
CA PRO A 650 32.33 39.10 78.60
C PRO A 650 31.77 39.44 80.01
N GLY A 651 30.82 40.38 80.12
CA GLY A 651 30.28 40.86 81.41
C GLY A 651 28.78 40.73 81.62
N ARG A 652 27.99 40.27 80.62
CA ARG A 652 26.52 40.19 80.73
C ARG A 652 26.06 38.76 81.04
N ARG A 653 25.64 38.49 82.28
CA ARG A 653 25.04 37.19 82.64
C ARG A 653 23.57 37.14 82.23
N LEU A 654 23.10 35.98 81.77
CA LEU A 654 21.72 35.79 81.28
C LEU A 654 20.67 36.16 82.34
N ARG A 655 20.97 35.78 83.59
CA ARG A 655 20.16 36.00 84.81
C ARG A 655 19.93 37.47 85.19
N GLU A 656 20.77 38.40 84.71
CA GLU A 656 20.70 39.82 85.05
C GLU A 656 19.74 40.59 84.11
N GLN A 657 19.10 39.88 83.18
CA GLN A 657 18.22 40.47 82.19
C GLN A 657 16.76 40.35 82.62
N ALA A 658 16.01 41.45 82.50
CA ALA A 658 14.62 41.54 82.94
C ALA A 658 13.67 40.53 82.25
N PHE A 659 14.02 40.02 81.06
CA PHE A 659 13.21 39.01 80.37
C PHE A 659 13.49 37.57 80.84
N ALA A 660 14.58 37.36 81.58
CA ALA A 660 15.07 36.06 82.07
C ALA A 660 14.81 35.87 83.57
N ALA A 661 13.96 36.71 84.17
CA ALA A 661 13.51 36.53 85.54
C ALA A 661 12.68 35.25 85.70
N PRO A 662 12.79 34.53 86.84
CA PRO A 662 12.07 33.27 87.07
C PRO A 662 10.55 33.40 86.95
N GLU A 663 9.97 34.55 87.34
CA GLU A 663 8.54 34.84 87.17
C GLU A 663 8.10 34.87 85.70
N ARG A 664 8.97 35.36 84.79
CA ARG A 664 8.69 35.41 83.34
C ARG A 664 8.84 34.05 82.69
N LEU A 665 9.76 33.21 83.17
CA LEU A 665 9.90 31.82 82.77
C LEU A 665 8.69 30.98 83.20
N GLU A 666 8.18 31.22 84.41
CA GLU A 666 6.95 30.60 84.90
C GLU A 666 5.74 31.01 84.05
N GLU A 667 5.54 32.31 83.81
CA GLU A 667 4.48 32.83 82.94
C GLU A 667 4.56 32.22 81.51
N MET A 668 5.76 32.12 80.96
CA MET A 668 6.01 31.48 79.66
C MET A 668 5.61 30.00 79.66
N ALA A 669 6.03 29.23 80.67
CA ALA A 669 5.77 27.79 80.75
C ALA A 669 4.27 27.49 80.96
N VAL A 670 3.55 28.31 81.73
CA VAL A 670 2.09 28.19 81.89
C VAL A 670 1.38 28.42 80.55
N ARG A 671 1.73 29.48 79.80
CA ARG A 671 1.12 29.77 78.49
C ARG A 671 1.34 28.64 77.48
N VAL A 672 2.54 28.05 77.43
CA VAL A 672 2.82 26.91 76.54
C VAL A 672 2.04 25.66 76.97
N ARG A 673 1.91 25.41 78.28
CA ARG A 673 1.11 24.29 78.79
C ARG A 673 -0.37 24.43 78.39
N GLU A 674 -0.93 25.63 78.50
CA GLU A 674 -2.31 25.90 78.07
C GLU A 674 -2.49 25.68 76.57
N ALA A 675 -1.54 26.16 75.75
CA ALA A 675 -1.54 25.94 74.30
C ALA A 675 -1.45 24.46 73.93
N LEU A 676 -0.65 23.67 74.65
CA LEU A 676 -0.55 22.21 74.47
C LEU A 676 -1.84 21.47 74.84
N GLN A 677 -2.60 21.95 75.82
CA GLN A 677 -3.82 21.28 76.30
C GLN A 677 -5.08 21.68 75.53
N LYS A 678 -5.16 22.90 75.00
CA LYS A 678 -6.38 23.43 74.34
C LYS A 678 -6.21 23.66 72.85
N GLU A 679 -5.17 24.37 72.44
CA GLU A 679 -4.98 24.79 71.05
C GLU A 679 -4.49 23.63 70.17
N LEU A 680 -3.50 22.87 70.63
CA LEU A 680 -2.93 21.76 69.85
C LEU A 680 -3.97 20.65 69.55
N PRO A 681 -4.79 20.16 70.50
CA PRO A 681 -5.82 19.16 70.20
C PRO A 681 -6.89 19.68 69.22
N ALA A 682 -7.26 20.97 69.31
CA ALA A 682 -8.21 21.58 68.38
C ALA A 682 -7.67 21.61 66.94
N VAL A 683 -6.38 21.90 66.78
CA VAL A 683 -5.69 21.85 65.48
C VAL A 683 -5.66 20.42 64.92
N VAL A 684 -5.32 19.44 65.75
CA VAL A 684 -5.29 18.02 65.36
C VAL A 684 -6.67 17.53 64.93
N ALA A 685 -7.74 17.93 65.64
CA ALA A 685 -9.11 17.62 65.24
C ALA A 685 -9.45 18.19 63.85
N LYS A 686 -9.04 19.44 63.56
CA LYS A 686 -9.18 20.04 62.22
C LYS A 686 -8.33 19.32 61.18
N MET A 687 -7.10 18.94 61.49
CA MET A 687 -6.25 18.16 60.58
C MET A 687 -6.92 16.85 60.19
N ARG A 688 -7.52 16.12 61.15
CA ARG A 688 -8.27 14.87 60.90
C ARG A 688 -9.52 15.08 60.06
N LEU A 689 -10.22 16.21 60.21
CA LEU A 689 -11.39 16.56 59.39
C LEU A 689 -11.02 16.81 57.92
N TYR A 690 -9.90 17.49 57.67
CA TYR A 690 -9.45 17.80 56.32
C TYR A 690 -8.72 16.62 55.67
N LEU A 691 -7.87 15.91 56.41
CA LEU A 691 -7.02 14.84 55.91
C LEU A 691 -7.55 13.49 56.40
N ASN A 692 -8.36 12.84 55.55
CA ASN A 692 -9.00 11.56 55.89
C ASN A 692 -7.99 10.40 56.01
N ASN A 693 -6.75 10.55 55.49
CA ASN A 693 -5.73 9.51 55.54
C ASN A 693 -4.84 9.64 56.80
N PRO A 694 -4.85 8.64 57.71
CA PRO A 694 -4.07 8.68 58.95
C PRO A 694 -2.55 8.68 58.72
N ALA A 695 -2.07 8.11 57.61
CA ALA A 695 -0.64 8.13 57.28
C ALA A 695 -0.18 9.55 56.93
N THR A 696 -0.98 10.30 56.16
CA THR A 696 -0.70 11.69 55.81
C THR A 696 -0.72 12.58 57.05
N HIS A 697 -1.66 12.34 57.98
CA HIS A 697 -1.71 13.01 59.27
C HIS A 697 -0.41 12.80 60.06
N ALA A 698 0.03 11.55 60.22
CA ALA A 698 1.24 11.20 60.95
C ALA A 698 2.51 11.83 60.34
N ILE A 699 2.60 11.87 59.00
CA ILE A 699 3.73 12.49 58.29
C ILE A 699 3.81 14.00 58.58
N LEU A 700 2.67 14.71 58.57
CA LEU A 700 2.63 16.15 58.85
C LEU A 700 2.81 16.47 60.34
N PHE A 701 2.32 15.60 61.23
CA PHE A 701 2.38 15.83 62.67
C PHE A 701 3.76 15.52 63.27
N LYS A 702 4.52 14.59 62.70
CA LYS A 702 5.86 14.20 63.19
C LYS A 702 6.85 15.39 63.30
N PRO A 703 7.00 16.28 62.30
CA PRO A 703 7.80 17.49 62.44
C PRO A 703 7.32 18.43 63.56
N ILE A 704 6.00 18.56 63.74
CA ILE A 704 5.41 19.39 64.79
C ILE A 704 5.80 18.84 66.16
N LYS A 705 5.68 17.51 66.36
CA LYS A 705 6.12 16.82 67.58
C LYS A 705 7.61 17.07 67.86
N SER A 706 8.45 16.96 66.83
CA SER A 706 9.89 17.18 66.95
C SER A 706 10.22 18.62 67.36
N ASN A 707 9.62 19.62 66.71
CA ASN A 707 9.87 21.03 66.99
C ASN A 707 9.44 21.40 68.42
N ILE A 708 8.28 20.90 68.87
CA ILE A 708 7.79 21.13 70.25
C ILE A 708 8.75 20.49 71.26
N ALA A 709 9.14 19.23 71.04
CA ALA A 709 10.08 18.53 71.92
C ALA A 709 11.45 19.21 71.98
N GLU A 710 11.96 19.71 70.85
CA GLU A 710 13.23 20.44 70.78
C GLU A 710 13.16 21.77 71.53
N ALA A 711 12.09 22.56 71.35
CA ALA A 711 11.91 23.81 72.08
C ALA A 711 11.87 23.59 73.60
N HIS A 712 11.12 22.57 74.05
CA HIS A 712 11.10 22.17 75.46
C HIS A 712 12.49 21.71 75.96
N GLY A 713 13.21 20.91 75.16
CA GLY A 713 14.54 20.43 75.50
C GLY A 713 15.58 21.55 75.61
N GLN A 714 15.53 22.55 74.73
CA GLN A 714 16.41 23.72 74.79
C GLN A 714 16.15 24.56 76.03
N ILE A 715 14.88 24.77 76.42
CA ILE A 715 14.55 25.46 77.68
C ILE A 715 15.01 24.64 78.90
N ALA A 716 14.80 23.32 78.90
CA ALA A 716 15.26 22.45 79.99
C ALA A 716 16.79 22.53 80.17
N SER A 717 17.55 22.47 79.07
CA SER A 717 19.02 22.62 79.11
C SER A 717 19.46 24.01 79.59
N LEU A 718 18.71 25.07 79.25
CA LEU A 718 18.97 26.43 79.74
C LEU A 718 18.70 26.56 81.25
N LEU A 719 17.66 25.91 81.76
CA LEU A 719 17.33 25.89 83.19
C LEU A 719 18.39 25.13 84.00
N GLU A 720 18.90 24.01 83.48
CA GLU A 720 19.97 23.23 84.12
C GLU A 720 21.33 23.95 84.15
N SER A 721 21.64 24.79 83.16
CA SER A 721 22.96 25.41 83.02
C SER A 721 23.11 26.79 83.66
N GLU A 722 22.03 27.59 83.75
CA GLU A 722 22.13 29.02 84.10
C GLU A 722 21.34 29.39 85.39
N TYR A 723 20.50 28.50 85.92
CA TYR A 723 19.61 28.75 87.07
C TYR A 723 19.87 27.80 88.24
N THR A 724 19.49 28.21 89.46
CA THR A 724 19.57 27.35 90.65
C THR A 724 18.48 26.27 90.65
N PRO A 725 18.67 25.12 91.32
CA PRO A 725 17.68 24.04 91.36
C PRO A 725 16.33 24.49 91.98
N GLU A 726 16.34 25.45 92.90
CA GLU A 726 15.12 26.01 93.50
C GLU A 726 14.35 26.91 92.53
N GLU A 727 15.04 27.66 91.67
CA GLU A 727 14.42 28.51 90.63
C GLU A 727 13.94 27.68 89.44
N ALA A 728 14.71 26.65 89.04
CA ALA A 728 14.32 25.72 87.99
C ALA A 728 13.05 24.92 88.38
N ALA A 729 12.90 24.56 89.66
CA ALA A 729 11.70 23.87 90.16
C ALA A 729 10.43 24.75 90.16
N ARG A 730 10.58 26.09 90.16
CA ARG A 730 9.44 27.02 90.05
C ARG A 730 8.88 27.12 88.64
N VAL A 731 9.65 26.74 87.62
CA VAL A 731 9.19 26.78 86.23
C VAL A 731 8.38 25.50 85.94
N PRO A 732 7.07 25.62 85.64
CA PRO A 732 6.17 24.48 85.45
C PRO A 732 6.35 23.83 84.07
N LEU A 733 7.57 23.40 83.74
CA LEU A 733 7.91 22.76 82.47
C LEU A 733 7.35 21.33 82.43
N THR A 734 6.71 20.95 81.32
CA THR A 734 6.23 19.59 81.12
C THR A 734 7.43 18.64 81.02
N SER A 735 7.43 17.55 81.80
CA SER A 735 8.52 16.57 81.75
C SER A 735 8.59 15.91 80.36
N PRO A 736 9.79 15.50 79.89
CA PRO A 736 9.94 14.88 78.57
C PRO A 736 9.05 13.66 78.36
N GLN A 737 8.85 12.84 79.40
CA GLN A 737 8.00 11.65 79.35
C GLN A 737 6.51 12.00 79.22
N GLN A 738 6.04 13.00 79.97
CA GLN A 738 4.65 13.47 79.89
C GLN A 738 4.37 14.19 78.57
N LEU A 739 5.34 14.96 78.04
CA LEU A 739 5.23 15.63 76.75
C LEU A 739 5.16 14.61 75.61
N ALA A 740 5.99 13.56 75.64
CA ALA A 740 5.95 12.48 74.66
C ALA A 740 4.60 11.76 74.68
N ALA A 741 4.10 11.36 75.86
CA ALA A 741 2.81 10.70 76.01
C ALA A 741 1.63 11.54 75.50
N LEU A 742 1.64 12.86 75.79
CA LEU A 742 0.61 13.78 75.31
C LEU A 742 0.64 13.92 73.79
N LEU A 743 1.82 14.08 73.19
CA LEU A 743 1.95 14.20 71.74
C LEU A 743 1.63 12.88 71.02
N ASP A 744 1.95 11.73 71.61
CA ASP A 744 1.59 10.42 71.05
C ASP A 744 0.08 10.13 71.09
N SER A 745 -0.64 10.66 72.10
CA SER A 745 -2.10 10.53 72.16
C SER A 745 -2.85 11.30 71.05
N LEU A 746 -2.16 12.24 70.39
CA LEU A 746 -2.72 13.10 69.35
C LEU A 746 -2.38 12.64 67.92
N CYS A 747 -1.49 11.65 67.75
CA CYS A 747 -1.11 11.11 66.44
C CYS A 747 -2.27 10.46 65.69
#